data_AF-A0A5B0WZB5-F1
#
_entry.id   AF-A0A5B0WZB5-F1
#
_cell.length_a   1.000
_cell.length_b   1.000
_cell.length_c   1.000
_cell.angle_alpha   90.00
_cell.angle_beta   90.00
_cell.angle_gamma   90.00
#
_symmetry.space_group_name_H-M   'P 1'
#
loop_
_entity.id
_entity.type
_entity.pdbx_description
1 polymer ?
#
loop_
_entity_poly.entity_id
_entity_poly.type
_entity_poly.pdbx_seq_one_letter_code
_entity_poly.pdbx_strand_id
1 'polypeptide(L)'
;MALCCLVACGGGGGGGGGVTLASGDQDEDPVVLEIPIAFVRRPIPDEPPDLRDPLAFNPGAELILRERASPTAENIDMTRQIRSIVAEELDTKAAELAVDIKGLESAFDGKTIVFAARVVPEPVAANLDASTWNLWQLDVETQQVSYVMPSRIQRNEGMESGGAQDIAPHFLPDDRIVFSSTRQIASQARQLNEGRAQIFSALDEDRRSPAAVLHIYDPRSRGEELQQISFNLSHDLDPTVLADGDILFSRWNNTISDHISLFRIAPSGARLAPVYGFHSQNAGTEGARIVFTQARELDDGRLASVVRDVAAESLGGEIVLIDSANFADNDQPLWQNRGAAEGAQESLTETAVRSDQQLSPGGQYGSVYPLRDGTGRLLVTWSECRVVDEAVILAPGDTPAAGDLAPCSLQTGNTRLAPPLYGAWVYDPAADTQKPVVLAREGFWISEVITAENRDFPDVRGLEANYSADLALQGLGQLLIGSVYDIDGTDTSPQGIANHARPGTDAFRQRPARFLRLVTPVPLPDPDVYAIPNYAVGVSGGFGFREILGYVPVEPDGSVTVILPADRPFSFDILDQRGRRIGARHNFWLQLAPGETRQCAGCHDHGSGLPHGLPDSQAPSANPGARAVSGGSIGFPATNTDLLFAPEAGATMAETWDFHMPSANPAAAARELNTAPAYTDRWSASRFSPEATIADRFYDAAWTDIPPERSILARGFDATQAPRSVINYPDHIQPIWERTRTPVADAAGVLHERCVSCHASTVDMPLPAGQLDLTAAPSDIEPNHPVSYRELLSNDNEQWLDGGGAVADRLRTCTSIDADGNSVVTTQSVSVAATMRAGSANASTGFFNCFEGGSCGRADAPPLPDNCVEDGEPVPATRNTVNHSGLLSEAELNLISEWLDIGAQFFNNPFDSRLQD
;
A
#
# COMPACT_ATOMS: atom_id res chain seq x y z
N MET A 1 -41.21 11.10 47.28
CA MET A 1 -42.69 11.08 47.38
C MET A 1 -43.20 11.54 46.02
N ALA A 2 -43.96 10.67 45.33
CA ALA A 2 -44.43 10.72 43.91
C ALA A 2 -43.28 10.66 42.87
N LEU A 3 -43.01 9.60 42.10
CA LEU A 3 -43.81 8.58 41.39
C LEU A 3 -44.85 9.18 40.44
N CYS A 4 -44.51 9.26 39.16
CA CYS A 4 -45.47 9.36 38.06
C CYS A 4 -44.98 8.48 36.89
N CYS A 5 -45.76 7.44 36.64
CA CYS A 5 -45.70 6.56 35.48
C CYS A 5 -46.10 7.33 34.21
N LEU A 6 -45.47 7.01 33.09
CA LEU A 6 -46.00 7.29 31.75
C LEU A 6 -46.09 5.95 31.01
N VAL A 7 -47.30 5.39 31.05
CA VAL A 7 -47.79 4.36 30.14
C VAL A 7 -48.40 5.11 28.96
N ALA A 8 -47.90 4.89 27.75
CA ALA A 8 -48.56 5.35 26.53
C ALA A 8 -48.95 4.14 25.68
N CYS A 9 -50.26 3.98 25.50
CA CYS A 9 -50.87 3.05 24.54
C CYS A 9 -50.60 3.55 23.11
N GLY A 10 -50.14 2.66 22.24
CA GLY A 10 -50.02 2.89 20.80
C GLY A 10 -50.33 1.61 20.03
N GLY A 11 -51.59 1.19 20.04
CA GLY A 11 -52.10 0.17 19.11
C GLY A 11 -52.49 0.85 17.80
N GLY A 12 -51.81 0.49 16.71
CA GLY A 12 -52.14 0.92 15.35
C GLY A 12 -51.23 0.21 14.35
N GLY A 13 -51.75 -0.83 13.68
CA GLY A 13 -51.01 -1.62 12.72
C GLY A 13 -50.60 -0.84 11.47
N GLY A 14 -49.33 -0.94 11.12
CA GLY A 14 -48.72 -0.51 9.87
C GLY A 14 -47.26 -0.97 9.91
N GLY A 15 -46.87 -1.86 9.00
CA GLY A 15 -45.57 -2.55 9.03
C GLY A 15 -44.38 -1.59 8.97
N GLY A 16 -43.61 -1.58 10.05
CA GLY A 16 -42.25 -1.07 10.13
C GLY A 16 -41.52 -1.94 11.13
N GLY A 17 -40.53 -2.71 10.67
CA GLY A 17 -39.69 -3.54 11.52
C GLY A 17 -38.83 -2.64 12.41
N GLY A 18 -39.11 -2.64 13.70
CA GLY A 18 -38.26 -2.02 14.72
C GLY A 18 -37.71 -3.11 15.62
N VAL A 19 -36.45 -2.96 16.06
CA VAL A 19 -35.86 -3.83 17.09
C VAL A 19 -36.77 -3.84 18.31
N THR A 20 -37.16 -5.02 18.77
CA THR A 20 -37.98 -5.16 19.97
C THR A 20 -37.19 -4.80 21.22
N LEU A 21 -37.34 -3.57 21.69
CA LEU A 21 -36.86 -3.13 22.99
C LEU A 21 -37.67 -3.83 24.09
N ALA A 22 -37.09 -4.88 24.70
CA ALA A 22 -37.74 -5.60 25.78
C ALA A 22 -37.90 -4.67 27.00
N SER A 23 -39.12 -4.21 27.26
CA SER A 23 -39.49 -3.44 28.45
C SER A 23 -40.65 -4.12 29.20
N GLY A 24 -40.35 -4.71 30.36
CA GLY A 24 -41.32 -5.01 31.41
C GLY A 24 -41.74 -6.48 31.59
N ASP A 25 -41.58 -6.94 32.84
CA ASP A 25 -42.22 -8.06 33.56
C ASP A 25 -42.45 -9.38 32.81
N GLN A 26 -41.45 -10.25 32.85
CA GLN A 26 -41.57 -11.72 32.89
C GLN A 26 -40.31 -12.29 33.56
N ASP A 27 -40.44 -13.48 34.18
CA ASP A 27 -39.52 -14.15 35.11
C ASP A 27 -38.01 -13.90 34.87
N GLU A 28 -37.20 -13.81 35.95
CA GLU A 28 -35.74 -13.62 35.91
C GLU A 28 -35.07 -14.58 34.90
N ASP A 29 -34.84 -14.09 33.68
CA ASP A 29 -34.05 -14.75 32.63
C ASP A 29 -32.66 -14.10 32.60
N PRO A 30 -31.55 -14.86 32.46
CA PRO A 30 -30.23 -14.54 32.97
C PRO A 30 -29.51 -13.54 32.05
N VAL A 31 -29.86 -12.26 32.15
CA VAL A 31 -29.19 -11.17 31.42
C VAL A 31 -27.95 -10.65 32.16
N VAL A 32 -27.76 -11.07 33.42
CA VAL A 32 -26.48 -10.84 34.11
C VAL A 32 -25.46 -11.82 33.57
N LEU A 33 -24.62 -11.38 32.63
CA LEU A 33 -23.35 -12.06 32.42
C LEU A 33 -22.53 -11.83 33.68
N GLU A 34 -22.22 -12.87 34.45
CA GLU A 34 -21.30 -12.80 35.59
C GLU A 34 -19.83 -12.57 35.16
N ILE A 35 -19.63 -12.14 33.92
CA ILE A 35 -18.35 -11.87 33.28
C ILE A 35 -18.07 -10.37 33.40
N PRO A 36 -16.87 -9.98 33.89
CA PRO A 36 -16.49 -8.58 33.92
C PRO A 36 -16.51 -7.94 32.53
N ILE A 37 -16.94 -6.68 32.46
CA ILE A 37 -16.90 -5.89 31.23
C ILE A 37 -16.03 -4.65 31.40
N ALA A 38 -15.32 -4.30 30.34
CA ALA A 38 -14.59 -3.04 30.25
C ALA A 38 -15.08 -2.24 29.04
N PHE A 39 -15.15 -0.93 29.17
CA PHE A 39 -15.54 -0.05 28.08
C PHE A 39 -14.84 1.29 28.15
N VAL A 40 -14.70 1.94 27.00
CA VAL A 40 -14.20 3.32 26.90
C VAL A 40 -15.37 4.27 26.76
N ARG A 41 -15.48 5.23 27.69
CA ARG A 41 -16.40 6.37 27.60
C ARG A 41 -15.61 7.62 27.26
N ARG A 42 -16.06 8.44 26.33
CA ARG A 42 -15.39 9.72 26.01
C ARG A 42 -16.40 10.79 25.59
N PRO A 43 -16.05 12.08 25.67
CA PRO A 43 -16.86 13.15 25.08
C PRO A 43 -17.11 12.88 23.59
N ILE A 44 -18.28 13.29 23.10
CA ILE A 44 -18.56 13.31 21.66
C ILE A 44 -17.57 14.30 21.01
N PRO A 45 -16.80 13.90 19.98
CA PRO A 45 -15.88 14.80 19.32
C PRO A 45 -16.63 15.82 18.47
N ASP A 46 -16.01 16.98 18.24
CA ASP A 46 -16.59 18.02 17.37
C ASP A 46 -16.73 17.53 15.92
N GLU A 47 -15.78 16.70 15.46
CA GLU A 47 -15.79 16.05 14.15
C GLU A 47 -15.55 14.54 14.32
N PRO A 48 -16.20 13.66 13.53
CA PRO A 48 -15.91 12.24 13.51
C PRO A 48 -14.45 11.93 13.14
N PRO A 49 -13.84 10.87 13.71
CA PRO A 49 -12.46 10.53 13.39
C PRO A 49 -12.32 9.97 11.96
N ASP A 50 -11.31 10.46 11.22
CA ASP A 50 -10.83 9.87 9.96
C ASP A 50 -10.11 8.56 10.27
N LEU A 51 -10.58 7.46 9.69
CA LEU A 51 -10.01 6.12 9.90
C LEU A 51 -8.58 5.98 9.37
N ARG A 52 -8.13 6.93 8.54
CA ARG A 52 -6.76 6.99 8.01
C ARG A 52 -5.83 7.83 8.89
N ASP A 53 -6.33 8.47 9.95
CA ASP A 53 -5.50 9.08 11.00
C ASP A 53 -5.59 8.24 12.28
N PRO A 54 -4.87 7.10 12.33
CA PRO A 54 -4.93 6.21 13.48
C PRO A 54 -4.22 6.81 14.71
N LEU A 55 -3.51 7.93 14.59
CA LEU A 55 -2.71 8.54 15.65
C LEU A 55 -3.41 9.71 16.34
N ALA A 56 -4.53 10.19 15.78
CA ALA A 56 -5.39 11.24 16.32
C ALA A 56 -5.59 11.11 17.84
N PHE A 57 -5.50 12.24 18.53
CA PHE A 57 -5.65 12.34 19.99
C PHE A 57 -6.95 13.08 20.34
N ASN A 58 -7.88 12.37 20.96
CA ASN A 58 -9.20 12.84 21.34
C ASN A 58 -9.32 12.86 22.88
N PRO A 59 -8.96 13.98 23.54
CA PRO A 59 -8.85 14.01 25.00
C PRO A 59 -10.18 13.82 25.72
N GLY A 60 -10.14 13.16 26.88
CA GLY A 60 -11.28 12.97 27.77
C GLY A 60 -11.79 11.54 27.85
N ALA A 61 -11.08 10.57 27.27
CA ALA A 61 -11.45 9.16 27.39
C ALA A 61 -11.27 8.64 28.82
N GLU A 62 -12.20 7.79 29.23
CA GLU A 62 -12.25 7.11 30.52
C GLU A 62 -12.39 5.60 30.31
N LEU A 63 -11.47 4.82 30.88
CA LEU A 63 -11.56 3.37 30.95
C LEU A 63 -12.34 2.98 32.21
N ILE A 64 -13.47 2.30 32.01
CA ILE A 64 -14.35 1.85 33.09
C ILE A 64 -14.38 0.33 33.13
N LEU A 65 -14.13 -0.25 34.29
CA LEU A 65 -14.30 -1.67 34.58
C LEU A 65 -15.57 -1.90 35.40
N ARG A 66 -16.29 -2.99 35.12
CA ARG A 66 -17.43 -3.48 35.92
C ARG A 66 -17.26 -4.95 36.21
N GLU A 67 -17.68 -5.37 37.40
CA GLU A 67 -17.61 -6.78 37.84
C GLU A 67 -18.49 -7.73 37.01
N ARG A 68 -19.52 -7.20 36.32
CA ARG A 68 -20.48 -7.97 35.52
C ARG A 68 -21.18 -7.09 34.49
N ALA A 69 -21.72 -7.70 33.42
CA ALA A 69 -22.51 -7.00 32.41
C ALA A 69 -23.96 -6.78 32.89
N SER A 70 -24.17 -5.80 33.76
CA SER A 70 -25.51 -5.42 34.25
C SER A 70 -25.62 -3.91 34.39
N PRO A 71 -26.73 -3.25 34.00
CA PRO A 71 -26.94 -1.81 34.19
C PRO A 71 -26.74 -1.33 35.64
N THR A 72 -26.90 -2.20 36.63
CA THR A 72 -26.77 -1.87 38.06
C THR A 72 -25.37 -2.12 38.64
N ALA A 73 -24.43 -2.69 37.89
CA ALA A 73 -23.08 -2.97 38.38
C ALA A 73 -22.29 -1.67 38.64
N GLU A 74 -21.42 -1.67 39.65
CA GLU A 74 -20.60 -0.49 39.97
C GLU A 74 -19.58 -0.20 38.86
N ASN A 75 -19.37 1.08 38.56
CA ASN A 75 -18.38 1.54 37.60
C ASN A 75 -17.08 1.89 38.33
N ILE A 76 -16.00 1.22 37.98
CA ILE A 76 -14.67 1.48 38.53
C ILE A 76 -13.83 2.21 37.49
N ASP A 77 -13.57 3.49 37.73
CA ASP A 77 -12.77 4.34 36.82
C ASP A 77 -11.27 4.05 36.98
N MET A 78 -10.73 3.33 36.00
CA MET A 78 -9.31 2.92 35.91
C MET A 78 -8.41 4.08 35.45
N THR A 79 -8.97 5.06 34.77
CA THR A 79 -8.26 6.25 34.25
C THR A 79 -7.56 7.03 35.35
N ARG A 80 -8.11 7.01 36.57
CA ARG A 80 -7.47 7.64 37.74
C ARG A 80 -6.12 7.03 38.07
N GLN A 81 -5.96 5.72 37.92
CA GLN A 81 -4.67 5.05 38.12
C GLN A 81 -3.68 5.43 37.03
N ILE A 82 -4.12 5.43 35.76
CA ILE A 82 -3.31 5.89 34.62
C ILE A 82 -2.78 7.31 34.87
N ARG A 83 -3.67 8.26 35.21
CA ARG A 83 -3.27 9.64 35.54
C ARG A 83 -2.32 9.70 36.72
N SER A 84 -2.53 8.90 37.76
CA SER A 84 -1.65 8.88 38.94
C SER A 84 -0.24 8.41 38.59
N ILE A 85 -0.12 7.34 37.80
CA ILE A 85 1.17 6.78 37.36
C ILE A 85 1.93 7.80 36.51
N VAL A 86 1.25 8.43 35.55
CA VAL A 86 1.88 9.44 34.67
C VAL A 86 2.20 10.74 35.43
N ALA A 87 1.35 11.16 36.36
CA ALA A 87 1.58 12.33 37.20
C ALA A 87 2.84 12.19 38.04
N GLU A 88 3.05 11.00 38.63
CA GLU A 88 4.28 10.69 39.38
C GLU A 88 5.50 10.68 38.47
N GLU A 89 5.40 10.07 37.28
CA GLU A 89 6.51 10.01 36.33
C GLU A 89 6.94 11.37 35.78
N LEU A 90 5.98 12.26 35.51
CA LEU A 90 6.23 13.58 34.92
C LEU A 90 6.38 14.70 35.97
N ASP A 91 6.30 14.39 37.26
CA ASP A 91 6.27 15.38 38.36
C ASP A 91 5.21 16.48 38.15
N THR A 92 3.99 16.06 37.80
CA THR A 92 2.85 16.97 37.53
C THR A 92 1.60 16.55 38.29
N LYS A 93 0.54 17.36 38.24
CA LYS A 93 -0.74 17.02 38.88
C LYS A 93 -1.60 16.18 37.94
N ALA A 94 -2.20 15.10 38.47
CA ALA A 94 -3.13 14.27 37.72
C ALA A 94 -4.31 15.04 37.09
N ALA A 95 -4.74 16.15 37.69
CA ALA A 95 -5.80 17.01 37.16
C ALA A 95 -5.38 17.86 35.94
N GLU A 96 -4.08 17.96 35.67
CA GLU A 96 -3.48 18.69 34.54
C GLU A 96 -3.08 17.72 33.41
N LEU A 97 -3.66 16.51 33.39
CA LEU A 97 -3.40 15.46 32.40
C LEU A 97 -4.66 15.13 31.59
N ALA A 98 -4.60 15.41 30.28
CA ALA A 98 -5.54 14.92 29.30
C ALA A 98 -5.21 13.46 28.94
N VAL A 99 -6.23 12.63 28.76
CA VAL A 99 -6.07 11.19 28.48
C VAL A 99 -6.95 10.81 27.30
N ASP A 100 -6.41 10.01 26.39
CA ASP A 100 -7.17 9.28 25.37
C ASP A 100 -6.79 7.79 25.43
N ILE A 101 -7.74 6.91 25.10
CA ILE A 101 -7.67 5.44 25.27
C ILE A 101 -8.38 4.76 24.11
N LYS A 102 -7.76 3.74 23.51
CA LYS A 102 -8.36 2.94 22.42
C LYS A 102 -7.79 1.52 22.33
N GLY A 103 -8.49 0.65 21.61
CA GLY A 103 -8.03 -0.69 21.27
C GLY A 103 -8.03 -1.63 22.47
N LEU A 104 -9.18 -1.77 23.14
CA LEU A 104 -9.33 -2.70 24.26
C LEU A 104 -9.31 -4.15 23.78
N GLU A 105 -8.47 -4.98 24.41
CA GLU A 105 -8.46 -6.43 24.20
C GLU A 105 -8.27 -7.21 25.50
N SER A 106 -8.99 -8.32 25.64
CA SER A 106 -8.80 -9.26 26.75
C SER A 106 -7.87 -10.41 26.36
N ALA A 107 -7.04 -10.84 27.30
CA ALA A 107 -6.31 -12.10 27.21
C ALA A 107 -7.31 -13.26 27.11
N PHE A 108 -6.90 -14.36 26.48
CA PHE A 108 -7.77 -15.53 26.30
C PHE A 108 -8.20 -16.16 27.64
N ASP A 109 -7.43 -15.98 28.71
CA ASP A 109 -7.81 -16.46 30.05
C ASP A 109 -8.73 -15.50 30.83
N GLY A 110 -9.06 -14.34 30.25
CA GLY A 110 -9.93 -13.32 30.85
C GLY A 110 -9.33 -12.55 32.02
N LYS A 111 -8.04 -12.72 32.35
CA LYS A 111 -7.45 -12.10 33.56
C LYS A 111 -6.81 -10.75 33.31
N THR A 112 -6.41 -10.48 32.07
CA THR A 112 -5.71 -9.26 31.70
C THR A 112 -6.40 -8.58 30.52
N ILE A 113 -6.51 -7.26 30.57
CA ILE A 113 -6.95 -6.44 29.45
C ILE A 113 -5.76 -5.59 29.01
N VAL A 114 -5.44 -5.57 27.71
CA VAL A 114 -4.46 -4.65 27.11
C VAL A 114 -5.16 -3.56 26.32
N PHE A 115 -4.53 -2.39 26.25
CA PHE A 115 -5.04 -1.24 25.52
C PHE A 115 -3.94 -0.23 25.23
N ALA A 116 -4.21 0.71 24.34
CA ALA A 116 -3.35 1.86 24.12
C ALA A 116 -3.91 3.09 24.85
N ALA A 117 -3.06 3.87 25.49
CA ALA A 117 -3.42 5.16 26.05
C ALA A 117 -2.31 6.18 25.82
N ARG A 118 -2.73 7.41 25.49
CA ARG A 118 -1.86 8.59 25.39
C ARG A 118 -2.26 9.57 26.47
N VAL A 119 -1.27 10.05 27.23
CA VAL A 119 -1.48 10.96 28.35
C VAL A 119 -0.65 12.20 28.12
N VAL A 120 -1.31 13.36 28.07
CA VAL A 120 -0.71 14.62 27.63
C VAL A 120 -0.91 15.70 28.72
N PRO A 121 0.16 16.35 29.19
CA PRO A 121 0.03 17.50 30.08
C PRO A 121 -0.68 18.69 29.40
N GLU A 122 -1.51 19.39 30.16
CA GLU A 122 -2.12 20.63 29.72
C GLU A 122 -1.09 21.79 29.67
N PRO A 123 -1.15 22.70 28.68
CA PRO A 123 -2.08 22.69 27.55
C PRO A 123 -1.70 21.63 26.50
N VAL A 124 -2.66 20.81 26.07
CA VAL A 124 -2.44 19.71 25.11
C VAL A 124 -1.63 20.14 23.88
N ALA A 125 -1.99 21.26 23.27
CA ALA A 125 -1.36 21.75 22.03
C ALA A 125 0.15 22.01 22.15
N ALA A 126 0.68 22.24 23.37
CA ALA A 126 2.10 22.48 23.59
C ALA A 126 2.89 21.21 23.94
N ASN A 127 2.19 20.13 24.29
CA ASN A 127 2.82 18.91 24.83
C ASN A 127 2.50 17.66 24.01
N LEU A 128 1.65 17.76 23.00
CA LEU A 128 1.22 16.61 22.19
C LEU A 128 2.42 15.90 21.56
N ASP A 129 3.31 16.64 20.89
CA ASP A 129 4.48 16.08 20.19
C ASP A 129 5.53 15.48 21.14
N ALA A 130 5.48 15.84 22.42
CA ALA A 130 6.36 15.29 23.46
C ALA A 130 5.76 14.07 24.18
N SER A 131 4.66 13.52 23.65
CA SER A 131 3.93 12.37 24.19
C SER A 131 3.64 11.34 23.11
N THR A 132 3.49 10.09 23.51
CA THR A 132 3.21 8.98 22.59
C THR A 132 2.04 8.13 23.08
N TRP A 133 1.42 7.42 22.14
CA TRP A 133 0.56 6.29 22.45
C TRP A 133 1.41 5.16 23.04
N ASN A 134 1.10 4.72 24.26
CA ASN A 134 1.78 3.60 24.91
C ASN A 134 0.81 2.46 25.18
N LEU A 135 1.36 1.24 25.24
CA LEU A 135 0.61 0.04 25.60
C LEU A 135 0.54 -0.12 27.13
N TRP A 136 -0.67 -0.39 27.62
CA TRP A 136 -1.02 -0.59 29.01
C TRP A 136 -1.72 -1.93 29.20
N GLN A 137 -1.66 -2.44 30.42
CA GLN A 137 -2.37 -3.63 30.85
C GLN A 137 -3.12 -3.37 32.17
N LEU A 138 -4.30 -3.97 32.29
CA LEU A 138 -5.15 -3.99 33.47
C LEU A 138 -5.32 -5.44 33.91
N ASP A 139 -4.91 -5.73 35.14
CA ASP A 139 -5.25 -6.99 35.80
C ASP A 139 -6.69 -6.89 36.37
N VAL A 140 -7.57 -7.76 35.89
CA VAL A 140 -9.02 -7.68 36.15
C VAL A 140 -9.35 -8.03 37.60
N GLU A 141 -8.61 -8.95 38.21
CA GLU A 141 -8.86 -9.42 39.59
C GLU A 141 -8.37 -8.40 40.62
N THR A 142 -7.14 -7.93 40.48
CA THR A 142 -6.50 -6.98 41.39
C THR A 142 -6.85 -5.52 41.09
N GLN A 143 -7.47 -5.27 39.94
CA GLN A 143 -7.85 -3.94 39.45
C GLN A 143 -6.64 -3.00 39.39
N GLN A 144 -5.48 -3.51 38.98
CA GLN A 144 -4.23 -2.74 38.86
C GLN A 144 -3.90 -2.45 37.41
N VAL A 145 -3.57 -1.19 37.12
CA VAL A 145 -3.12 -0.75 35.80
C VAL A 145 -1.60 -0.56 35.79
N SER A 146 -0.94 -0.98 34.72
CA SER A 146 0.51 -0.79 34.52
C SER A 146 0.87 -0.69 33.04
N TYR A 147 2.06 -0.17 32.72
CA TYR A 147 2.58 -0.22 31.35
C TYR A 147 2.94 -1.66 30.96
N VAL A 148 2.65 -2.05 29.71
CA VAL A 148 3.17 -3.30 29.12
C VAL A 148 4.69 -3.26 29.04
N MET A 149 5.25 -2.10 28.67
CA MET A 149 6.68 -1.81 28.64
C MET A 149 7.05 -0.88 29.81
N PRO A 150 7.57 -1.40 30.94
CA PRO A 150 7.80 -0.61 32.15
C PRO A 150 8.87 0.48 31.98
N SER A 151 9.84 0.26 31.09
CA SER A 151 10.92 1.23 30.83
C SER A 151 10.40 2.43 30.04
N ARG A 152 10.53 3.64 30.61
CA ARG A 152 10.15 4.89 29.94
C ARG A 152 10.93 5.13 28.66
N ILE A 153 12.19 4.75 28.67
CA ILE A 153 13.08 4.90 27.52
C ILE A 153 12.60 3.99 26.40
N GLN A 154 12.37 2.70 26.69
CA GLN A 154 11.96 1.70 25.69
C GLN A 154 10.62 2.07 25.04
N ARG A 155 9.61 2.42 25.85
CA ARG A 155 8.29 2.72 25.31
C ARG A 155 8.24 4.04 24.53
N ASN A 156 9.19 4.96 24.70
CA ASN A 156 9.25 6.22 23.95
C ASN A 156 10.42 6.28 22.94
N GLU A 157 11.10 5.15 22.69
CA GLU A 157 12.25 5.10 21.79
C GLU A 157 11.86 5.42 20.34
N GLY A 158 12.49 6.45 19.76
CA GLY A 158 12.24 6.90 18.39
C GLY A 158 11.15 7.97 18.27
N MET A 159 10.60 8.49 19.37
CA MET A 159 9.60 9.57 19.35
C MET A 159 10.07 10.78 18.52
N GLU A 160 11.34 11.18 18.67
CA GLU A 160 11.95 12.30 17.95
C GLU A 160 12.04 12.09 16.43
N SER A 161 11.83 10.86 15.98
CA SER A 161 11.93 10.46 14.58
C SER A 161 10.59 9.96 14.02
N GLY A 162 9.48 10.31 14.69
CA GLY A 162 8.12 9.92 14.31
C GLY A 162 7.68 8.53 14.80
N GLY A 163 8.54 7.85 15.57
CA GLY A 163 8.31 6.50 16.09
C GLY A 163 7.50 6.48 17.40
N ALA A 164 7.49 5.30 18.03
CA ALA A 164 6.93 5.04 19.37
C ALA A 164 5.42 5.29 19.56
N GLN A 165 4.64 5.44 18.50
CA GLN A 165 3.18 5.50 18.62
C GLN A 165 2.61 4.08 18.56
N ASP A 166 2.34 3.46 19.70
CA ASP A 166 1.89 2.06 19.79
C ASP A 166 0.37 1.98 20.08
N ILE A 167 -0.39 1.36 19.17
CA ILE A 167 -1.86 1.34 19.21
C ILE A 167 -2.43 -0.05 18.88
N ALA A 168 -3.71 -0.26 19.23
CA ALA A 168 -4.47 -1.48 18.91
C ALA A 168 -3.74 -2.80 19.26
N PRO A 169 -3.38 -3.01 20.54
CA PRO A 169 -2.73 -4.25 20.95
C PRO A 169 -3.70 -5.43 20.98
N HIS A 170 -3.21 -6.63 20.67
CA HIS A 170 -3.93 -7.89 20.80
C HIS A 170 -2.99 -9.00 21.28
N PHE A 171 -3.49 -9.89 22.14
CA PHE A 171 -2.71 -11.04 22.61
C PHE A 171 -2.53 -12.10 21.52
N LEU A 172 -1.32 -12.64 21.41
CA LEU A 172 -1.03 -13.90 20.73
C LEU A 172 -1.26 -15.08 21.71
N PRO A 173 -1.28 -16.34 21.22
CA PRO A 173 -1.53 -17.50 22.07
C PRO A 173 -0.49 -17.75 23.17
N ASP A 174 0.68 -17.08 23.13
CA ASP A 174 1.84 -17.35 23.97
C ASP A 174 2.38 -16.12 24.75
N ASP A 175 1.49 -15.30 25.28
CA ASP A 175 1.72 -14.06 26.06
C ASP A 175 2.37 -12.90 25.30
N ARG A 176 2.79 -13.12 24.05
CA ARG A 176 3.24 -12.04 23.16
C ARG A 176 2.05 -11.15 22.77
N ILE A 177 2.34 -9.90 22.44
CA ILE A 177 1.33 -8.91 22.04
C ILE A 177 1.66 -8.42 20.64
N VAL A 178 0.73 -8.56 19.70
CA VAL A 178 0.80 -7.91 18.38
C VAL A 178 0.10 -6.56 18.47
N PHE A 179 0.61 -5.54 17.78
CA PHE A 179 0.04 -4.19 17.79
C PHE A 179 0.47 -3.41 16.54
N SER A 180 -0.24 -2.34 16.22
CA SER A 180 0.17 -1.40 15.17
C SER A 180 1.07 -0.33 15.77
N SER A 181 2.15 0.02 15.07
CA SER A 181 3.13 0.98 15.59
C SER A 181 3.91 1.71 14.51
N THR A 182 4.25 2.97 14.79
CA THR A 182 5.10 3.79 13.92
C THR A 182 6.59 3.54 14.14
N ARG A 183 7.01 2.68 15.08
CA ARG A 183 8.44 2.44 15.39
C ARG A 183 9.28 2.04 14.18
N GLN A 184 8.73 1.21 13.29
CA GLN A 184 9.37 0.74 12.06
C GLN A 184 10.83 0.27 12.25
N ILE A 185 11.13 -0.46 13.33
CA ILE A 185 12.50 -0.68 13.84
C ILE A 185 13.41 -1.33 12.79
N ALA A 186 12.95 -2.39 12.13
CA ALA A 186 13.72 -3.07 11.09
C ALA A 186 13.93 -2.18 9.86
N SER A 187 12.95 -1.32 9.57
CA SER A 187 13.04 -0.35 8.48
C SER A 187 14.04 0.76 8.78
N GLN A 188 14.04 1.32 9.99
CA GLN A 188 15.03 2.31 10.42
C GLN A 188 16.46 1.75 10.36
N ALA A 189 16.67 0.55 10.89
CA ALA A 189 17.97 -0.13 10.85
C ALA A 189 18.47 -0.34 9.40
N ARG A 190 17.57 -0.78 8.51
CA ARG A 190 17.88 -0.93 7.08
C ARG A 190 18.22 0.40 6.42
N GLN A 191 17.47 1.47 6.68
CA GLN A 191 17.76 2.79 6.10
C GLN A 191 19.14 3.31 6.51
N LEU A 192 19.52 3.08 7.77
CA LEU A 192 20.85 3.40 8.27
C LEU A 192 21.93 2.60 7.53
N ASN A 193 21.73 1.29 7.40
CA ASN A 193 22.61 0.39 6.66
C ASN A 193 22.75 0.82 5.19
N GLU A 194 21.66 1.25 4.57
CA GLU A 194 21.60 1.70 3.17
C GLU A 194 22.22 3.09 2.93
N GLY A 195 22.85 3.69 3.95
CA GLY A 195 23.63 4.92 3.82
C GLY A 195 22.80 6.20 3.85
N ARG A 196 21.53 6.13 4.28
CA ARG A 196 20.61 7.29 4.27
C ARG A 196 20.87 8.30 5.41
N ALA A 197 21.82 7.99 6.29
CA ALA A 197 22.36 8.85 7.37
C ALA A 197 21.33 9.50 8.34
N GLN A 198 20.07 9.10 8.26
CA GLN A 198 18.96 9.59 9.08
C GLN A 198 18.19 8.40 9.66
N ILE A 199 17.78 8.52 10.92
CA ILE A 199 16.88 7.58 11.60
C ILE A 199 15.50 8.24 11.60
N PHE A 200 14.51 7.60 10.95
CA PHE A 200 13.14 8.11 10.91
C PHE A 200 12.13 7.03 10.58
N SER A 201 10.92 7.23 11.08
CA SER A 201 9.73 6.48 10.71
C SER A 201 9.19 7.05 9.41
N ALA A 202 9.07 6.20 8.39
CA ALA A 202 8.60 6.62 7.08
C ALA A 202 7.14 7.08 7.16
N LEU A 203 6.84 8.19 6.48
CA LEU A 203 5.46 8.64 6.31
C LEU A 203 4.65 7.65 5.47
N ASP A 204 3.33 7.70 5.65
CA ASP A 204 2.34 7.07 4.77
C ASP A 204 2.44 7.61 3.32
N GLU A 205 1.79 6.94 2.37
CA GLU A 205 1.85 7.33 0.94
C GLU A 205 1.25 8.72 0.66
N ASP A 206 0.34 9.22 1.51
CA ASP A 206 -0.18 10.60 1.46
C ASP A 206 0.80 11.63 2.06
N ARG A 207 1.85 11.16 2.72
CA ARG A 207 2.84 11.96 3.47
C ARG A 207 2.20 12.77 4.60
N ARG A 208 1.19 12.24 5.27
CA ARG A 208 0.47 12.92 6.37
C ARG A 208 1.02 12.56 7.74
N SER A 209 1.33 11.29 7.96
CA SER A 209 1.77 10.80 9.26
C SER A 209 2.73 9.61 9.10
N PRO A 210 3.57 9.30 10.11
CA PRO A 210 4.34 8.07 10.12
C PRO A 210 3.44 6.84 9.95
N ALA A 211 3.80 5.94 9.05
CA ALA A 211 3.04 4.72 8.79
C ALA A 211 3.03 3.82 10.03
N ALA A 212 1.83 3.55 10.59
CA ALA A 212 1.62 2.54 11.61
C ALA A 212 1.55 1.13 10.99
N VAL A 213 2.50 0.26 11.34
CA VAL A 213 2.63 -1.11 10.82
C VAL A 213 2.77 -2.13 11.95
N LEU A 214 2.60 -3.41 11.67
CA LEU A 214 2.50 -4.43 12.71
C LEU A 214 3.84 -4.75 13.36
N HIS A 215 3.82 -4.77 14.69
CA HIS A 215 4.93 -5.18 15.54
C HIS A 215 4.46 -6.22 16.57
N ILE A 216 5.38 -7.06 17.04
CA ILE A 216 5.19 -7.97 18.15
C ILE A 216 6.10 -7.55 19.30
N TYR A 217 5.54 -7.52 20.50
CA TYR A 217 6.26 -7.43 21.76
C TYR A 217 6.33 -8.81 22.41
N ASP A 218 7.54 -9.30 22.67
CA ASP A 218 7.78 -10.52 23.47
C ASP A 218 8.42 -10.14 24.82
N PRO A 219 7.67 -10.21 25.94
CA PRO A 219 8.21 -9.88 27.26
C PRO A 219 9.29 -10.85 27.76
N ARG A 220 9.46 -12.01 27.10
CA ARG A 220 10.44 -13.04 27.47
C ARG A 220 11.76 -12.85 26.72
N SER A 221 11.76 -12.16 25.59
CA SER A 221 12.95 -11.87 24.78
C SER A 221 13.72 -10.70 25.39
N ARG A 222 14.91 -10.93 25.94
CA ARG A 222 15.71 -9.84 26.54
C ARG A 222 16.62 -9.19 25.50
N GLY A 223 16.43 -7.90 25.23
CA GLY A 223 17.25 -7.11 24.30
C GLY A 223 16.79 -7.17 22.83
N GLU A 224 15.78 -7.98 22.52
CA GLU A 224 15.09 -8.07 21.22
C GLU A 224 13.58 -8.23 21.49
N GLU A 225 13.03 -7.42 22.40
CA GLU A 225 11.64 -7.49 22.83
C GLU A 225 10.66 -7.13 21.69
N LEU A 226 11.10 -6.33 20.70
CA LEU A 226 10.25 -5.76 19.66
C LEU A 226 10.65 -6.27 18.27
N GLN A 227 9.68 -6.81 17.53
CA GLN A 227 9.87 -7.31 16.17
C GLN A 227 8.87 -6.63 15.23
N GLN A 228 9.35 -6.00 14.14
CA GLN A 228 8.49 -5.54 13.05
C GLN A 228 8.15 -6.73 12.15
N ILE A 229 6.86 -6.95 11.84
CA ILE A 229 6.41 -8.08 11.01
C ILE A 229 5.71 -7.64 9.71
N SER A 230 5.30 -6.37 9.60
CA SER A 230 4.76 -5.84 8.34
C SER A 230 5.44 -4.55 7.88
N PHE A 231 5.45 -4.35 6.55
CA PHE A 231 6.28 -3.35 5.87
C PHE A 231 5.50 -2.56 4.82
N ASN A 232 4.20 -2.35 5.05
CA ASN A 232 3.36 -1.52 4.20
C ASN A 232 3.89 -0.07 4.12
N LEU A 233 3.59 0.63 3.02
CA LEU A 233 3.90 2.06 2.87
C LEU A 233 2.79 2.98 3.39
N SER A 234 1.65 2.42 3.78
CA SER A 234 0.55 3.10 4.44
C SER A 234 0.29 2.39 5.79
N HIS A 235 -0.95 2.27 6.26
CA HIS A 235 -1.23 1.70 7.58
C HIS A 235 -1.64 0.23 7.55
N ASP A 236 -1.20 -0.53 8.55
CA ASP A 236 -1.72 -1.84 8.93
C ASP A 236 -2.29 -1.73 10.36
N LEU A 237 -3.61 -1.83 10.49
CA LEU A 237 -4.41 -1.39 11.65
C LEU A 237 -5.26 -2.51 12.24
N ASP A 238 -5.67 -2.34 13.49
CA ASP A 238 -6.64 -3.20 14.20
C ASP A 238 -6.35 -4.71 14.09
N PRO A 239 -5.15 -5.17 14.51
CA PRO A 239 -4.84 -6.60 14.47
C PRO A 239 -5.73 -7.38 15.45
N THR A 240 -6.27 -8.51 15.00
CA THR A 240 -6.91 -9.54 15.81
C THR A 240 -6.33 -10.91 15.46
N VAL A 241 -6.42 -11.88 16.36
CA VAL A 241 -5.90 -13.22 16.15
C VAL A 241 -7.06 -14.17 15.90
N LEU A 242 -7.06 -14.80 14.72
CA LEU A 242 -8.04 -15.81 14.31
C LEU A 242 -7.81 -17.11 15.06
N ALA A 243 -8.82 -17.98 15.11
CA ALA A 243 -8.77 -19.29 15.76
C ALA A 243 -7.63 -20.17 15.23
N ASP A 244 -7.26 -19.99 13.97
CA ASP A 244 -6.19 -20.74 13.32
C ASP A 244 -4.78 -20.20 13.65
N GLY A 245 -4.69 -19.05 14.33
CA GLY A 245 -3.47 -18.41 14.80
C GLY A 245 -2.87 -17.38 13.85
N ASP A 246 -3.47 -17.14 12.68
CA ASP A 246 -3.11 -15.99 11.85
C ASP A 246 -3.61 -14.68 12.48
N ILE A 247 -2.88 -13.60 12.21
CA ILE A 247 -3.27 -12.25 12.58
C ILE A 247 -4.08 -11.66 11.42
N LEU A 248 -5.37 -11.42 11.62
CA LEU A 248 -6.22 -10.64 10.73
C LEU A 248 -6.06 -9.15 11.06
N PHE A 249 -6.00 -8.29 10.07
CA PHE A 249 -5.87 -6.85 10.27
C PHE A 249 -6.43 -6.06 9.08
N SER A 250 -6.65 -4.77 9.29
CA SER A 250 -7.14 -3.83 8.28
C SER A 250 -5.94 -3.13 7.63
N ARG A 251 -5.75 -3.30 6.33
CA ARG A 251 -4.66 -2.66 5.58
C ARG A 251 -5.20 -1.52 4.74
N TRP A 252 -4.64 -0.32 4.94
CA TRP A 252 -4.79 0.79 4.02
C TRP A 252 -3.77 0.66 2.89
N ASN A 253 -4.27 0.53 1.66
CA ASN A 253 -3.46 0.62 0.45
C ASN A 253 -3.81 1.94 -0.25
N ASN A 254 -2.80 2.71 -0.66
CA ASN A 254 -3.00 4.02 -1.27
C ASN A 254 -2.09 4.27 -2.50
N THR A 255 -1.46 3.22 -3.05
CA THR A 255 -0.56 3.35 -4.20
C THR A 255 -1.29 3.72 -5.51
N ILE A 256 -2.53 3.25 -5.69
CA ILE A 256 -3.38 3.55 -6.88
C ILE A 256 -4.84 3.77 -6.51
N SER A 257 -5.35 2.95 -5.60
CA SER A 257 -6.73 3.03 -5.12
C SER A 257 -6.69 3.16 -3.61
N ASP A 258 -7.28 4.23 -3.09
CA ASP A 258 -7.45 4.47 -1.66
C ASP A 258 -8.52 3.52 -1.11
N HIS A 259 -8.11 2.47 -0.40
CA HIS A 259 -9.03 1.50 0.19
C HIS A 259 -8.46 0.87 1.46
N ILE A 260 -9.35 0.49 2.38
CA ILE A 260 -9.00 -0.29 3.57
C ILE A 260 -9.72 -1.63 3.48
N SER A 261 -8.94 -2.70 3.48
CA SER A 261 -9.40 -4.08 3.27
C SER A 261 -8.72 -5.03 4.25
N LEU A 262 -9.28 -6.23 4.41
CA LEU A 262 -8.82 -7.20 5.38
C LEU A 262 -7.67 -8.03 4.82
N PHE A 263 -6.60 -8.14 5.58
CA PHE A 263 -5.41 -8.94 5.29
C PHE A 263 -5.11 -9.88 6.45
N ARG A 264 -4.35 -10.93 6.16
CA ARG A 264 -3.79 -11.83 7.17
C ARG A 264 -2.27 -11.89 7.09
N ILE A 265 -1.64 -12.21 8.21
CA ILE A 265 -0.20 -12.49 8.33
C ILE A 265 0.05 -13.48 9.47
N ALA A 266 1.03 -14.36 9.34
CA ALA A 266 1.44 -15.22 10.44
C ALA A 266 2.25 -14.41 11.48
N PRO A 267 2.31 -14.84 12.77
CA PRO A 267 3.17 -14.19 13.77
C PRO A 267 4.67 -14.18 13.42
N SER A 268 5.12 -14.97 12.45
CA SER A 268 6.48 -14.94 11.89
C SER A 268 6.71 -13.82 10.87
N GLY A 269 5.67 -13.10 10.45
CA GLY A 269 5.69 -12.14 9.34
C GLY A 269 5.43 -12.77 7.96
N ALA A 270 5.40 -14.10 7.87
CA ALA A 270 5.16 -14.83 6.62
C ALA A 270 3.67 -14.81 6.24
N ARG A 271 3.36 -15.27 5.02
CA ARG A 271 1.98 -15.50 4.55
C ARG A 271 1.10 -14.26 4.52
N LEU A 272 1.72 -13.09 4.37
CA LEU A 272 0.97 -11.88 4.07
C LEU A 272 0.07 -12.12 2.84
N ALA A 273 -1.24 -11.97 3.00
CA ALA A 273 -2.20 -12.13 1.92
C ALA A 273 -3.46 -11.27 2.16
N PRO A 274 -4.10 -10.74 1.11
CA PRO A 274 -5.46 -10.23 1.23
C PRO A 274 -6.38 -11.35 1.69
N VAL A 275 -7.43 -11.00 2.42
CA VAL A 275 -8.49 -11.91 2.88
C VAL A 275 -9.81 -11.52 2.27
N TYR A 276 -10.19 -10.25 2.41
CA TYR A 276 -11.49 -9.77 1.95
C TYR A 276 -11.52 -8.27 1.68
N GLY A 277 -12.31 -7.84 0.69
CA GLY A 277 -12.80 -6.46 0.58
C GLY A 277 -11.97 -5.54 -0.31
N PHE A 278 -11.04 -6.10 -1.09
CA PHE A 278 -10.18 -5.33 -1.99
C PHE A 278 -10.97 -4.60 -3.10
N HIS A 279 -12.05 -5.22 -3.59
CA HIS A 279 -12.99 -4.68 -4.58
C HIS A 279 -14.39 -4.38 -4.00
N SER A 280 -14.60 -4.56 -2.70
CA SER A 280 -15.93 -4.40 -2.04
C SER A 280 -16.19 -3.01 -1.47
N GLN A 281 -15.39 -2.02 -1.84
CA GLN A 281 -15.42 -0.69 -1.23
C GLN A 281 -16.72 0.08 -1.51
N ASN A 282 -17.52 -0.32 -2.50
CA ASN A 282 -18.83 0.30 -2.81
C ASN A 282 -20.00 -0.65 -2.50
N ALA A 283 -19.81 -1.63 -1.61
CA ALA A 283 -20.84 -2.60 -1.24
C ALA A 283 -21.77 -2.10 -0.12
N GLY A 284 -21.68 -0.82 0.25
CA GLY A 284 -22.58 -0.21 1.24
C GLY A 284 -23.98 0.04 0.70
N THR A 285 -24.86 0.56 1.57
CA THR A 285 -26.24 0.94 1.24
C THR A 285 -26.29 1.83 -0.01
N GLU A 286 -27.07 1.44 -1.02
CA GLU A 286 -27.20 2.16 -2.31
C GLU A 286 -25.85 2.43 -3.02
N GLY A 287 -24.84 1.57 -2.82
CA GLY A 287 -23.52 1.71 -3.43
C GLY A 287 -22.59 2.68 -2.71
N ALA A 288 -22.91 3.06 -1.47
CA ALA A 288 -22.07 3.93 -0.65
C ALA A 288 -20.69 3.32 -0.40
N ARG A 289 -19.68 4.20 -0.29
CA ARG A 289 -18.32 3.78 0.03
C ARG A 289 -18.26 3.28 1.47
N ILE A 290 -17.64 2.13 1.67
CA ILE A 290 -17.38 1.52 2.96
C ILE A 290 -15.94 1.03 3.07
N VAL A 291 -15.43 0.99 4.29
CA VAL A 291 -14.18 0.33 4.65
C VAL A 291 -14.38 -0.72 5.72
N PHE A 292 -13.48 -1.70 5.75
CA PHE A 292 -13.48 -2.78 6.73
C PHE A 292 -12.44 -2.47 7.82
N THR A 293 -12.92 -2.27 9.04
CA THR A 293 -12.09 -2.00 10.22
C THR A 293 -12.54 -2.85 11.40
N GLN A 294 -11.65 -3.07 12.37
CA GLN A 294 -11.94 -3.79 13.62
C GLN A 294 -12.69 -5.13 13.42
N ALA A 295 -12.35 -5.87 12.35
CA ALA A 295 -13.01 -7.12 12.03
C ALA A 295 -12.75 -8.17 13.11
N ARG A 296 -13.78 -8.96 13.45
CA ARG A 296 -13.73 -10.02 14.48
C ARG A 296 -14.25 -11.32 13.91
N GLU A 297 -13.60 -12.43 14.21
CA GLU A 297 -14.13 -13.76 13.90
C GLU A 297 -15.30 -14.11 14.84
N LEU A 298 -16.35 -14.75 14.31
CA LEU A 298 -17.50 -15.25 15.05
C LEU A 298 -17.36 -16.75 15.35
N ASP A 299 -18.28 -17.32 16.15
CA ASP A 299 -18.25 -18.75 16.50
C ASP A 299 -18.50 -19.67 15.29
N ASP A 300 -19.15 -19.16 14.25
CA ASP A 300 -19.43 -19.87 12.99
C ASP A 300 -18.31 -19.71 11.94
N GLY A 301 -17.22 -18.98 12.27
CA GLY A 301 -16.08 -18.72 11.39
C GLY A 301 -16.28 -17.55 10.43
N ARG A 302 -17.45 -16.90 10.38
CA ARG A 302 -17.62 -15.64 9.63
C ARG A 302 -16.90 -14.51 10.33
N LEU A 303 -16.62 -13.44 9.59
CA LEU A 303 -16.10 -12.19 10.18
C LEU A 303 -17.24 -11.19 10.37
N ALA A 304 -17.22 -10.43 11.46
CA ALA A 304 -18.08 -9.28 11.69
C ALA A 304 -17.23 -8.00 11.65
N SER A 305 -17.67 -6.97 10.93
CA SER A 305 -17.00 -5.67 10.89
C SER A 305 -18.02 -4.54 10.93
N VAL A 306 -17.69 -3.46 11.65
CA VAL A 306 -18.46 -2.21 11.57
C VAL A 306 -17.95 -1.45 10.35
N VAL A 307 -18.84 -1.24 9.36
CA VAL A 307 -18.50 -0.60 8.09
C VAL A 307 -19.12 0.79 7.98
N ARG A 308 -18.30 1.73 7.55
CA ARG A 308 -18.64 3.12 7.26
C ARG A 308 -17.63 3.71 6.26
N ASP A 309 -17.88 4.91 5.75
CA ASP A 309 -16.89 5.63 4.95
C ASP A 309 -15.67 6.05 5.81
N VAL A 310 -14.50 6.26 5.19
CA VAL A 310 -13.25 6.66 5.86
C VAL A 310 -13.39 7.98 6.62
N ALA A 311 -14.16 8.92 6.06
CA ALA A 311 -14.46 10.23 6.62
C ALA A 311 -15.99 10.43 6.74
N ALA A 312 -16.66 9.45 7.34
CA ALA A 312 -18.11 9.52 7.55
C ALA A 312 -18.49 10.66 8.50
N GLU A 313 -19.64 11.30 8.25
CA GLU A 313 -20.27 12.25 9.19
C GLU A 313 -20.78 11.55 10.48
N SER A 314 -20.80 10.22 10.46
CA SER A 314 -21.22 9.38 11.58
C SER A 314 -20.06 8.83 12.38
N LEU A 315 -20.37 8.61 13.65
CA LEU A 315 -19.53 8.02 14.67
C LEU A 315 -19.53 6.48 14.65
N GLY A 316 -20.43 5.88 13.89
CA GLY A 316 -20.54 4.44 13.70
C GLY A 316 -21.18 4.11 12.36
N GLY A 317 -21.44 2.83 12.12
CA GLY A 317 -21.99 2.33 10.88
C GLY A 317 -22.82 1.07 11.05
N GLU A 318 -22.92 0.30 9.97
CA GLU A 318 -23.58 -1.00 9.95
C GLU A 318 -22.61 -2.10 10.41
N ILE A 319 -23.13 -3.14 11.07
CA ILE A 319 -22.35 -4.36 11.26
C ILE A 319 -22.66 -5.30 10.10
N VAL A 320 -21.64 -5.63 9.31
CA VAL A 320 -21.74 -6.63 8.24
C VAL A 320 -21.06 -7.92 8.66
N LEU A 321 -21.72 -9.02 8.34
CA LEU A 321 -21.20 -10.37 8.41
C LEU A 321 -20.57 -10.72 7.05
N ILE A 322 -19.39 -11.31 7.08
CA ILE A 322 -18.54 -11.56 5.91
C ILE A 322 -18.19 -13.05 5.85
N ASP A 323 -18.57 -13.70 4.75
CA ASP A 323 -18.17 -15.07 4.44
C ASP A 323 -16.82 -15.11 3.69
N SER A 324 -15.74 -14.80 4.40
CA SER A 324 -14.37 -14.83 3.85
C SER A 324 -13.86 -16.25 3.57
N ALA A 325 -14.54 -17.28 4.07
CA ALA A 325 -14.22 -18.67 3.79
C ALA A 325 -14.62 -19.08 2.36
N ASN A 326 -15.61 -18.39 1.77
CA ASN A 326 -16.08 -18.68 0.41
C ASN A 326 -15.86 -17.54 -0.59
N PHE A 327 -15.54 -16.33 -0.15
CA PHE A 327 -15.39 -15.14 -0.99
C PHE A 327 -14.15 -14.31 -0.67
N ALA A 328 -13.56 -13.68 -1.69
CA ALA A 328 -12.51 -12.67 -1.56
C ALA A 328 -13.05 -11.23 -1.63
N ASP A 329 -14.23 -11.04 -2.22
CA ASP A 329 -14.98 -9.79 -2.25
C ASP A 329 -16.48 -10.11 -2.31
N ASN A 330 -17.33 -9.10 -2.09
CA ASN A 330 -18.78 -9.26 -2.01
C ASN A 330 -19.35 -10.03 -3.19
N ASP A 331 -18.86 -9.74 -4.40
CA ASP A 331 -19.30 -10.35 -5.66
C ASP A 331 -18.23 -11.29 -6.27
N GLN A 332 -17.17 -11.61 -5.52
CA GLN A 332 -16.05 -12.43 -5.98
C GLN A 332 -15.88 -13.69 -5.11
N PRO A 333 -16.38 -14.85 -5.57
CA PRO A 333 -16.14 -16.11 -4.88
C PRO A 333 -14.67 -16.54 -5.00
N LEU A 334 -14.21 -17.29 -4.00
CA LEU A 334 -12.94 -18.01 -4.06
C LEU A 334 -12.94 -19.01 -5.21
N TRP A 335 -11.75 -19.37 -5.70
CA TRP A 335 -11.58 -20.22 -6.87
C TRP A 335 -12.32 -21.57 -6.75
N GLN A 336 -12.30 -22.17 -5.55
CA GLN A 336 -12.97 -23.43 -5.24
C GLN A 336 -14.49 -23.32 -5.32
N ASN A 337 -15.04 -22.13 -5.12
CA ASN A 337 -16.47 -21.85 -4.98
C ASN A 337 -17.02 -21.03 -6.15
N ARG A 338 -16.33 -21.01 -7.29
CA ARG A 338 -16.77 -20.25 -8.45
C ARG A 338 -18.13 -20.73 -8.94
N GLY A 339 -19.04 -19.79 -9.11
CA GLY A 339 -20.44 -20.05 -9.42
C GLY A 339 -21.39 -19.90 -8.22
N ALA A 340 -20.89 -19.55 -7.03
CA ALA A 340 -21.75 -19.06 -5.96
C ALA A 340 -22.57 -17.85 -6.45
N ALA A 341 -23.86 -17.82 -6.10
CA ALA A 341 -24.83 -16.84 -6.60
C ALA A 341 -25.22 -15.77 -5.57
N GLU A 342 -24.87 -15.98 -4.30
CA GLU A 342 -25.13 -15.04 -3.21
C GLU A 342 -23.87 -14.21 -2.94
N GLY A 343 -24.07 -12.99 -2.42
CA GLY A 343 -22.95 -12.12 -2.03
C GLY A 343 -22.34 -12.54 -0.71
N ALA A 344 -21.10 -12.13 -0.46
CA ALA A 344 -20.37 -12.46 0.76
C ALA A 344 -20.84 -11.67 2.01
N GLN A 345 -21.56 -10.56 1.80
CA GLN A 345 -21.98 -9.66 2.88
C GLN A 345 -23.45 -9.82 3.22
N GLU A 346 -23.70 -9.93 4.52
CA GLU A 346 -25.03 -9.93 5.12
C GLU A 346 -25.08 -8.86 6.21
N SER A 347 -26.18 -8.11 6.29
CA SER A 347 -26.41 -7.24 7.45
C SER A 347 -26.65 -8.10 8.68
N LEU A 348 -26.00 -7.77 9.79
CA LEU A 348 -26.26 -8.45 11.06
C LEU A 348 -27.69 -8.21 11.57
N THR A 349 -28.32 -7.10 11.17
CA THR A 349 -29.61 -6.66 11.71
C THR A 349 -30.67 -6.57 10.62
N GLU A 350 -31.92 -6.90 10.94
CA GLU A 350 -33.05 -6.69 10.03
C GLU A 350 -33.46 -5.21 9.93
N THR A 351 -32.97 -4.36 10.83
CA THR A 351 -33.24 -2.92 10.80
C THR A 351 -32.41 -2.19 9.77
N ALA A 352 -32.99 -1.12 9.21
CA ALA A 352 -32.33 -0.27 8.22
C ALA A 352 -31.21 0.57 8.85
N VAL A 353 -30.06 -0.04 9.11
CA VAL A 353 -28.81 0.67 9.40
C VAL A 353 -28.18 1.04 8.08
N ARG A 354 -27.97 2.32 7.84
CA ARG A 354 -27.46 2.82 6.56
C ARG A 354 -25.99 3.19 6.68
N SER A 355 -25.24 2.86 5.64
CA SER A 355 -23.83 3.26 5.48
C SER A 355 -23.65 4.50 4.59
N ASP A 356 -24.73 5.03 4.00
CA ASP A 356 -24.72 6.30 3.27
C ASP A 356 -24.95 7.49 4.23
N GLN A 357 -24.95 8.72 3.70
CA GLN A 357 -25.12 9.94 4.51
C GLN A 357 -26.58 10.26 4.84
N GLN A 358 -27.52 9.33 4.62
CA GLN A 358 -28.92 9.54 4.97
C GLN A 358 -29.19 9.17 6.44
N LEU A 359 -30.37 9.58 6.94
CA LEU A 359 -30.85 9.13 8.24
C LEU A 359 -30.87 7.60 8.28
N SER A 360 -30.33 7.02 9.35
CA SER A 360 -30.22 5.57 9.55
C SER A 360 -31.26 5.12 10.59
N PRO A 361 -32.51 4.75 10.24
CA PRO A 361 -33.57 4.54 11.22
C PRO A 361 -33.28 3.38 12.20
N GLY A 362 -32.46 2.41 11.81
CA GLY A 362 -31.97 1.33 12.67
C GLY A 362 -30.92 1.77 13.70
N GLY A 363 -30.54 3.04 13.73
CA GLY A 363 -29.46 3.56 14.56
C GLY A 363 -28.09 3.36 13.92
N GLN A 364 -27.03 3.40 14.72
CA GLN A 364 -25.64 3.24 14.27
C GLN A 364 -24.83 2.45 15.31
N TYR A 365 -24.02 1.52 14.84
CA TYR A 365 -23.12 0.70 15.67
C TYR A 365 -21.70 1.27 15.68
N GLY A 366 -21.10 1.43 16.87
CA GLY A 366 -19.74 1.97 17.01
C GLY A 366 -18.66 0.89 17.07
N SER A 367 -18.96 -0.26 17.68
CA SER A 367 -18.06 -1.40 17.84
C SER A 367 -18.84 -2.70 17.99
N VAL A 368 -18.21 -3.82 17.65
CA VAL A 368 -18.73 -5.18 17.84
C VAL A 368 -17.70 -6.06 18.53
N TYR A 369 -18.14 -6.85 19.51
CA TYR A 369 -17.31 -7.82 20.23
C TYR A 369 -18.10 -9.13 20.44
N PRO A 370 -17.70 -10.25 19.83
CA PRO A 370 -18.41 -11.52 19.97
C PRO A 370 -18.20 -12.15 21.35
N LEU A 371 -19.28 -12.70 21.93
CA LEU A 371 -19.20 -13.50 23.16
C LEU A 371 -18.89 -14.95 22.81
N ARG A 372 -17.83 -15.52 23.40
CA ARG A 372 -17.35 -16.89 23.17
C ARG A 372 -17.94 -17.88 24.17
N ASP A 373 -19.24 -17.79 24.40
CA ASP A 373 -19.99 -18.66 25.33
C ASP A 373 -20.90 -19.68 24.60
N GLY A 374 -20.80 -19.77 23.27
CA GLY A 374 -21.59 -20.65 22.41
C GLY A 374 -23.03 -20.19 22.19
N THR A 375 -23.40 -18.99 22.65
CA THR A 375 -24.75 -18.44 22.43
C THR A 375 -24.87 -17.65 21.12
N GLY A 376 -23.76 -17.29 20.48
CA GLY A 376 -23.76 -16.43 19.29
C GLY A 376 -24.14 -14.97 19.56
N ARG A 377 -24.23 -14.57 20.84
CA ARG A 377 -24.53 -13.18 21.25
C ARG A 377 -23.31 -12.29 21.07
N LEU A 378 -23.58 -11.00 20.87
CA LEU A 378 -22.56 -9.97 20.64
C LEU A 378 -22.70 -8.86 21.68
N LEU A 379 -21.59 -8.29 22.13
CA LEU A 379 -21.56 -6.97 22.74
C LEU A 379 -21.37 -5.92 21.65
N VAL A 380 -22.22 -4.90 21.67
CA VAL A 380 -22.20 -3.82 20.68
C VAL A 380 -22.32 -2.47 21.36
N THR A 381 -21.70 -1.45 20.79
CA THR A 381 -22.03 -0.06 21.09
C THR A 381 -23.03 0.44 20.05
N TRP A 382 -24.12 1.05 20.49
CA TRP A 382 -25.20 1.45 19.59
C TRP A 382 -25.83 2.76 20.05
N SER A 383 -26.12 3.62 19.07
CA SER A 383 -26.91 4.83 19.23
C SER A 383 -28.21 4.71 18.45
N GLU A 384 -29.33 5.00 19.11
CA GLU A 384 -30.61 5.21 18.42
C GLU A 384 -30.50 6.41 17.48
N CYS A 385 -31.20 6.34 16.35
CA CYS A 385 -31.31 7.48 15.44
C CYS A 385 -32.36 8.48 15.94
N ARG A 386 -31.91 9.71 16.19
CA ARG A 386 -32.74 10.81 16.71
C ARG A 386 -32.59 12.05 15.82
N VAL A 387 -33.68 12.77 15.60
CA VAL A 387 -33.71 14.07 14.92
C VAL A 387 -34.20 15.16 15.86
N VAL A 388 -33.76 16.39 15.65
CA VAL A 388 -34.25 17.59 16.35
C VAL A 388 -35.55 18.04 15.69
N ASP A 389 -36.65 18.16 16.44
CA ASP A 389 -37.95 18.60 15.91
C ASP A 389 -37.80 19.94 15.14
N GLU A 390 -38.35 20.03 13.92
CA GLU A 390 -38.26 21.23 13.07
C GLU A 390 -38.82 22.49 13.75
N ALA A 391 -39.75 22.34 14.69
CA ALA A 391 -40.31 23.45 15.45
C ALA A 391 -39.32 24.08 16.44
N VAL A 392 -38.18 23.42 16.70
CA VAL A 392 -37.19 23.82 17.70
C VAL A 392 -36.12 24.72 17.06
N ILE A 393 -36.08 25.97 17.49
CA ILE A 393 -35.05 26.94 17.09
C ILE A 393 -33.93 26.91 18.13
N LEU A 394 -32.79 26.31 17.78
CA LEU A 394 -31.58 26.30 18.60
C LEU A 394 -30.66 27.47 18.22
N ALA A 395 -30.12 28.20 19.21
CA ALA A 395 -29.04 29.13 18.94
C ALA A 395 -27.74 28.35 18.61
N PRO A 396 -26.76 28.98 17.93
CA PRO A 396 -25.45 28.34 17.72
C PRO A 396 -24.83 27.91 19.06
N GLY A 397 -24.57 26.61 19.21
CA GLY A 397 -24.00 26.03 20.43
C GLY A 397 -25.01 25.50 21.47
N ASP A 398 -26.32 25.69 21.27
CA ASP A 398 -27.34 25.10 22.15
C ASP A 398 -27.53 23.60 21.85
N THR A 399 -27.58 22.78 22.91
CA THR A 399 -27.99 21.37 22.81
C THR A 399 -29.50 21.23 22.95
N PRO A 400 -30.16 20.45 22.07
CA PRO A 400 -31.60 20.17 22.19
C PRO A 400 -31.92 19.46 23.51
N ALA A 401 -33.02 19.83 24.16
CA ALA A 401 -33.51 19.11 25.32
C ALA A 401 -34.15 17.79 24.90
N ALA A 402 -34.30 16.83 25.82
CA ALA A 402 -34.88 15.52 25.50
C ALA A 402 -36.30 15.58 24.89
N GLY A 403 -37.08 16.62 25.20
CA GLY A 403 -38.41 16.85 24.61
C GLY A 403 -38.39 17.46 23.20
N ASP A 404 -37.24 17.93 22.74
CA ASP A 404 -37.00 18.52 21.42
C ASP A 404 -36.57 17.45 20.39
N LEU A 405 -36.46 16.18 20.82
CA LEU A 405 -35.93 15.07 20.05
C LEU A 405 -37.03 14.07 19.68
N ALA A 406 -36.97 13.56 18.45
CA ALA A 406 -37.85 12.50 17.98
C ALA A 406 -37.04 11.35 17.34
N PRO A 407 -37.54 10.10 17.35
CA PRO A 407 -36.95 9.01 16.57
C PRO A 407 -36.93 9.34 15.07
N CYS A 408 -35.97 8.79 14.34
CA CYS A 408 -35.76 9.04 12.90
C CYS A 408 -36.87 8.55 11.93
N SER A 409 -38.13 8.41 12.36
CA SER A 409 -39.17 7.78 11.53
C SER A 409 -40.57 8.41 11.64
N LEU A 410 -40.71 9.71 11.93
CA LEU A 410 -42.05 10.30 12.15
C LEU A 410 -42.47 11.54 11.34
N GLN A 411 -41.62 12.18 10.52
CA GLN A 411 -42.07 13.32 9.68
C GLN A 411 -41.35 13.42 8.32
N THR A 412 -42.12 13.62 7.24
CA THR A 412 -41.58 14.10 5.95
C THR A 412 -41.08 15.53 6.11
N GLY A 413 -39.77 15.73 6.12
CA GLY A 413 -39.13 17.05 6.12
C GLY A 413 -37.93 17.17 7.06
N ASN A 414 -37.95 16.45 8.19
CA ASN A 414 -36.98 16.68 9.25
C ASN A 414 -35.67 15.93 9.01
N THR A 415 -34.63 16.66 8.59
CA THR A 415 -33.30 16.13 8.27
C THR A 415 -32.22 16.48 9.30
N ARG A 416 -32.56 17.22 10.38
CA ARG A 416 -31.54 17.67 11.35
C ARG A 416 -31.28 16.58 12.39
N LEU A 417 -30.17 15.85 12.22
CA LEU A 417 -29.69 14.87 13.21
C LEU A 417 -29.45 15.52 14.57
N ALA A 418 -29.86 14.81 15.62
CA ALA A 418 -29.49 15.13 16.99
C ALA A 418 -28.08 14.58 17.29
N PRO A 419 -27.39 15.11 18.33
CA PRO A 419 -26.16 14.49 18.80
C PRO A 419 -26.35 13.00 19.11
N PRO A 420 -25.39 12.14 18.75
CA PRO A 420 -25.51 10.70 18.99
C PRO A 420 -25.53 10.36 20.48
N LEU A 421 -26.12 9.22 20.83
CA LEU A 421 -26.29 8.75 22.21
C LEU A 421 -25.93 7.27 22.33
N TYR A 422 -24.63 6.99 22.26
CA TYR A 422 -24.13 5.62 22.32
C TYR A 422 -24.20 5.02 23.72
N GLY A 423 -24.85 3.87 23.82
CA GLY A 423 -24.80 2.95 24.97
C GLY A 423 -24.13 1.64 24.57
N ALA A 424 -23.92 0.74 25.53
CA ALA A 424 -23.46 -0.62 25.26
C ALA A 424 -24.59 -1.62 25.52
N TRP A 425 -24.69 -2.62 24.65
CA TRP A 425 -25.80 -3.56 24.60
C TRP A 425 -25.30 -4.98 24.34
N VAL A 426 -26.02 -5.96 24.87
CA VAL A 426 -25.96 -7.34 24.37
C VAL A 426 -26.99 -7.45 23.25
N TYR A 427 -26.54 -7.85 22.07
CA TYR A 427 -27.37 -8.16 20.92
C TYR A 427 -27.40 -9.68 20.71
N ASP A 428 -28.59 -10.23 20.56
CA ASP A 428 -28.83 -11.63 20.23
C ASP A 428 -29.36 -11.71 18.79
N PRO A 429 -28.53 -12.12 17.82
CA PRO A 429 -28.93 -12.21 16.42
C PRO A 429 -30.01 -13.26 16.17
N ALA A 430 -30.06 -14.33 16.99
CA ALA A 430 -31.03 -15.42 16.79
C ALA A 430 -32.44 -15.03 17.25
N ALA A 431 -32.53 -14.17 18.27
CA ALA A 431 -33.79 -13.65 18.79
C ALA A 431 -34.16 -12.26 18.24
N ASP A 432 -33.26 -11.59 17.53
CA ASP A 432 -33.33 -10.16 17.16
C ASP A 432 -33.71 -9.28 18.36
N THR A 433 -32.97 -9.47 19.46
CA THR A 433 -33.17 -8.70 20.70
C THR A 433 -31.92 -7.96 21.11
N GLN A 434 -32.11 -6.74 21.61
CA GLN A 434 -31.04 -5.90 22.12
C GLN A 434 -31.36 -5.47 23.56
N LYS A 435 -30.46 -5.77 24.50
CA LYS A 435 -30.62 -5.47 25.94
C LYS A 435 -29.49 -4.58 26.44
N PRO A 436 -29.78 -3.46 27.13
CA PRO A 436 -28.73 -2.52 27.54
C PRO A 436 -27.91 -3.12 28.68
N VAL A 437 -26.58 -2.99 28.58
CA VAL A 437 -25.65 -3.30 29.67
C VAL A 437 -25.03 -2.03 30.25
N VAL A 438 -24.74 -1.03 29.40
CA VAL A 438 -24.30 0.31 29.83
C VAL A 438 -25.24 1.34 29.23
N LEU A 439 -25.89 2.13 30.10
CA LEU A 439 -26.78 3.19 29.67
C LEU A 439 -25.98 4.35 29.06
N ALA A 440 -26.50 4.88 27.96
CA ALA A 440 -25.94 6.04 27.28
C ALA A 440 -26.07 7.32 28.13
N ARG A 441 -25.21 8.31 27.88
CA ARG A 441 -25.20 9.60 28.56
C ARG A 441 -24.99 10.73 27.55
N GLU A 442 -25.86 11.73 27.59
CA GLU A 442 -25.74 12.92 26.72
C GLU A 442 -24.36 13.59 26.82
N GLY A 443 -23.82 13.99 25.66
CA GLY A 443 -22.48 14.56 25.53
C GLY A 443 -21.33 13.55 25.58
N PHE A 444 -21.61 12.26 25.79
CA PHE A 444 -20.61 11.19 25.80
C PHE A 444 -21.00 10.09 24.81
N TRP A 445 -19.99 9.43 24.25
CA TRP A 445 -20.15 8.18 23.53
C TRP A 445 -19.52 7.03 24.33
N ILE A 446 -19.89 5.79 24.02
CA ILE A 446 -19.12 4.59 24.39
C ILE A 446 -18.50 4.07 23.10
N SER A 447 -17.17 4.17 22.96
CA SER A 447 -16.47 3.80 21.71
C SER A 447 -16.39 2.30 21.53
N GLU A 448 -16.07 1.62 22.62
CA GLU A 448 -15.62 0.24 22.64
C GLU A 448 -16.15 -0.40 23.92
N VAL A 449 -16.53 -1.67 23.82
CA VAL A 449 -16.93 -2.51 24.95
C VAL A 449 -16.46 -3.94 24.70
N ILE A 450 -15.85 -4.55 25.72
CA ILE A 450 -15.35 -5.94 25.66
C ILE A 450 -15.73 -6.71 26.92
N THR A 451 -15.66 -8.05 26.85
CA THR A 451 -15.65 -8.92 28.02
C THR A 451 -14.24 -9.35 28.40
N ALA A 452 -14.05 -9.58 29.69
CA ALA A 452 -12.91 -10.32 30.23
C ALA A 452 -13.34 -11.78 30.49
N GLU A 453 -13.72 -12.49 29.43
CA GLU A 453 -14.13 -13.90 29.51
C GLU A 453 -12.96 -14.86 29.33
N ASN A 454 -13.07 -16.04 29.93
CA ASN A 454 -12.17 -17.14 29.65
C ASN A 454 -12.66 -17.87 28.38
N ARG A 455 -11.81 -17.92 27.36
CA ARG A 455 -12.09 -18.45 26.02
C ARG A 455 -10.96 -19.36 25.54
N ASP A 456 -11.23 -20.12 24.49
CA ASP A 456 -10.22 -21.00 23.90
C ASP A 456 -9.04 -20.19 23.34
N PHE A 457 -7.85 -20.75 23.51
CA PHE A 457 -6.64 -20.20 22.90
C PHE A 457 -6.63 -20.55 21.40
N PRO A 458 -6.24 -19.61 20.52
CA PRO A 458 -6.02 -19.92 19.13
C PRO A 458 -4.89 -20.93 18.92
N ASP A 459 -4.90 -21.57 17.76
CA ASP A 459 -3.82 -22.46 17.35
C ASP A 459 -2.49 -21.72 17.28
N VAL A 460 -1.39 -22.41 17.60
CA VAL A 460 -0.04 -21.88 17.42
C VAL A 460 0.40 -22.15 15.99
N ARG A 461 0.58 -21.10 15.20
CA ARG A 461 1.10 -21.22 13.83
C ARG A 461 2.54 -21.71 13.80
N GLY A 462 2.74 -22.84 13.10
CA GLY A 462 4.06 -23.38 12.79
C GLY A 462 4.72 -22.69 11.60
N LEU A 463 5.94 -23.12 11.27
CA LEU A 463 6.61 -22.73 10.04
C LEU A 463 5.99 -23.45 8.84
N GLU A 464 6.01 -22.79 7.69
CA GLU A 464 5.50 -23.35 6.43
C GLU A 464 6.30 -24.57 5.96
N ALA A 465 5.65 -25.47 5.22
CA ALA A 465 6.28 -26.70 4.75
C ALA A 465 7.51 -26.46 3.84
N ASN A 466 7.50 -25.34 3.11
CA ASN A 466 8.58 -24.88 2.22
C ASN A 466 9.46 -23.79 2.86
N TYR A 467 9.41 -23.62 4.18
CA TYR A 467 10.27 -22.70 4.91
C TYR A 467 11.75 -23.11 4.79
N SER A 468 12.61 -22.13 4.50
CA SER A 468 14.06 -22.33 4.40
C SER A 468 14.80 -21.68 5.56
N ALA A 469 15.33 -22.50 6.47
CA ALA A 469 16.16 -22.03 7.57
C ALA A 469 17.46 -21.35 7.08
N ASP A 470 18.02 -21.82 5.96
CA ASP A 470 19.25 -21.26 5.39
C ASP A 470 19.01 -19.85 4.84
N LEU A 471 17.85 -19.60 4.21
CA LEU A 471 17.46 -18.27 3.76
C LEU A 471 17.13 -17.35 4.95
N ALA A 472 16.46 -17.88 5.98
CA ALA A 472 16.16 -17.12 7.19
C ALA A 472 17.44 -16.64 7.90
N LEU A 473 18.46 -17.50 8.01
CA LEU A 473 19.77 -17.14 8.59
C LEU A 473 20.49 -16.03 7.80
N GLN A 474 20.14 -15.85 6.53
CA GLN A 474 20.69 -14.82 5.65
C GLN A 474 19.80 -13.57 5.53
N GLY A 475 18.63 -13.55 6.19
CA GLY A 475 17.66 -12.46 6.04
C GLY A 475 17.04 -12.40 4.64
N LEU A 476 16.88 -13.54 3.97
CA LEU A 476 16.37 -13.66 2.60
C LEU A 476 15.05 -14.43 2.57
N GLY A 477 14.26 -14.19 1.53
CA GLY A 477 13.09 -14.99 1.15
C GLY A 477 13.13 -15.34 -0.33
N GLN A 478 12.24 -16.25 -0.77
CA GLN A 478 12.13 -16.69 -2.16
C GLN A 478 10.75 -16.35 -2.75
N LEU A 479 10.74 -15.84 -3.98
CA LEU A 479 9.53 -15.66 -4.80
C LEU A 479 9.56 -16.61 -6.00
N LEU A 480 8.46 -17.32 -6.19
CA LEU A 480 8.19 -18.21 -7.31
C LEU A 480 6.99 -17.70 -8.11
N ILE A 481 7.13 -17.61 -9.43
CA ILE A 481 6.03 -17.28 -10.35
C ILE A 481 5.91 -18.42 -11.37
N GLY A 482 4.76 -19.08 -11.43
CA GLY A 482 4.52 -20.23 -12.31
C GLY A 482 4.63 -19.89 -13.80
N SER A 483 4.09 -18.75 -14.23
CA SER A 483 4.47 -18.10 -15.49
C SER A 483 4.02 -16.64 -15.53
N VAL A 484 4.86 -15.74 -16.04
CA VAL A 484 4.46 -14.35 -16.31
C VAL A 484 3.49 -14.21 -17.50
N TYR A 485 3.27 -15.28 -18.27
CA TYR A 485 2.26 -15.32 -19.35
C TYR A 485 0.94 -15.92 -18.89
N ASP A 486 0.90 -16.50 -17.70
CA ASP A 486 -0.32 -16.98 -17.09
C ASP A 486 -1.03 -15.80 -16.45
N ILE A 487 -2.14 -15.36 -17.06
CA ILE A 487 -3.03 -14.37 -16.48
C ILE A 487 -4.26 -15.11 -16.01
N ASP A 488 -4.38 -15.27 -14.69
CA ASP A 488 -5.59 -15.84 -14.07
C ASP A 488 -5.98 -17.23 -14.60
N GLY A 489 -4.97 -18.08 -14.85
CA GLY A 489 -5.13 -19.45 -15.36
C GLY A 489 -5.26 -19.51 -16.88
N THR A 490 -5.02 -18.40 -17.58
CA THR A 490 -5.07 -18.30 -19.05
C THR A 490 -3.70 -18.04 -19.63
N ASP A 491 -3.29 -18.87 -20.60
CA ASP A 491 -2.07 -18.65 -21.38
C ASP A 491 -2.26 -17.47 -22.33
N THR A 492 -1.64 -16.33 -22.01
CA THR A 492 -1.64 -15.11 -22.84
C THR A 492 -0.40 -14.97 -23.72
N SER A 493 0.46 -15.98 -23.74
CA SER A 493 1.69 -15.91 -24.53
C SER A 493 1.37 -15.92 -26.04
N PRO A 494 2.11 -15.14 -26.87
CA PRO A 494 1.79 -15.01 -28.29
C PRO A 494 1.84 -16.33 -29.09
N GLN A 495 2.65 -17.30 -28.65
CA GLN A 495 2.85 -18.57 -29.35
C GLN A 495 2.58 -19.80 -28.48
N GLY A 496 2.04 -19.62 -27.26
CA GLY A 496 1.79 -20.68 -26.29
C GLY A 496 3.02 -21.00 -25.42
N ILE A 497 2.81 -21.14 -24.10
CA ILE A 497 3.86 -21.37 -23.09
C ILE A 497 4.70 -22.60 -23.45
N ALA A 498 4.03 -23.70 -23.83
CA ALA A 498 4.70 -24.94 -24.20
C ALA A 498 5.62 -24.82 -25.44
N ASN A 499 5.35 -23.88 -26.34
CA ASN A 499 6.21 -23.62 -27.51
C ASN A 499 7.35 -22.68 -27.15
N HIS A 500 7.12 -21.68 -26.29
CA HIS A 500 8.18 -20.83 -25.76
C HIS A 500 9.22 -21.63 -24.96
N ALA A 501 8.81 -22.72 -24.30
CA ALA A 501 9.65 -23.67 -23.58
C ALA A 501 10.48 -24.63 -24.48
N ARG A 502 10.40 -24.51 -25.82
CA ARG A 502 10.99 -25.49 -26.76
C ARG A 502 12.17 -24.91 -27.56
N PRO A 503 13.43 -25.15 -27.14
CA PRO A 503 14.62 -24.73 -27.88
C PRO A 503 14.62 -25.08 -29.37
N GLY A 504 15.29 -24.24 -30.16
CA GLY A 504 15.41 -24.41 -31.61
C GLY A 504 14.18 -24.00 -32.42
N THR A 505 13.19 -23.35 -31.80
CA THR A 505 11.99 -22.81 -32.47
C THR A 505 12.00 -21.28 -32.53
N ASP A 506 11.19 -20.69 -33.42
CA ASP A 506 10.98 -19.24 -33.44
C ASP A 506 10.23 -18.76 -32.20
N ALA A 507 9.28 -19.55 -31.69
CA ALA A 507 8.58 -19.26 -30.44
C ALA A 507 9.56 -19.09 -29.27
N PHE A 508 10.53 -19.99 -29.12
CA PHE A 508 11.61 -19.87 -28.14
C PHE A 508 12.39 -18.57 -28.35
N ARG A 509 12.88 -18.27 -29.56
CA ARG A 509 13.70 -17.07 -29.78
C ARG A 509 12.95 -15.74 -29.62
N GLN A 510 11.64 -15.72 -29.86
CA GLN A 510 10.83 -14.51 -29.94
C GLN A 510 9.90 -14.29 -28.74
N ARG A 511 10.07 -15.03 -27.61
CA ARG A 511 9.23 -14.78 -26.42
C ARG A 511 9.33 -13.30 -26.00
N PRO A 512 8.25 -12.63 -25.58
CA PRO A 512 8.34 -11.22 -25.15
C PRO A 512 9.15 -11.01 -23.85
N ALA A 513 8.78 -11.70 -22.78
CA ALA A 513 9.42 -11.60 -21.47
C ALA A 513 10.80 -12.26 -21.46
N ARG A 514 11.77 -11.59 -20.84
CA ARG A 514 13.16 -12.06 -20.71
C ARG A 514 13.72 -11.90 -19.30
N PHE A 515 13.30 -10.87 -18.57
CA PHE A 515 13.81 -10.61 -17.23
C PHE A 515 12.70 -10.14 -16.30
N LEU A 516 12.90 -10.35 -15.00
CA LEU A 516 12.15 -9.69 -13.94
C LEU A 516 13.09 -8.68 -13.29
N ARG A 517 12.64 -7.43 -13.16
CA ARG A 517 13.31 -6.37 -12.38
C ARG A 517 12.60 -6.22 -11.04
N LEU A 518 13.34 -6.26 -9.95
CA LEU A 518 12.82 -6.06 -8.60
C LEU A 518 13.07 -4.60 -8.19
N VAL A 519 12.04 -3.91 -7.70
CA VAL A 519 12.10 -2.49 -7.31
C VAL A 519 11.64 -2.30 -5.87
N THR A 520 12.26 -1.35 -5.16
CA THR A 520 11.90 -0.97 -3.78
C THR A 520 11.53 0.51 -3.77
N PRO A 521 10.56 0.93 -2.94
CA PRO A 521 10.31 2.34 -2.69
C PRO A 521 11.44 2.91 -1.82
N VAL A 522 11.64 4.22 -1.92
CA VAL A 522 12.49 4.97 -0.99
C VAL A 522 11.59 5.64 0.03
N PRO A 523 11.53 5.13 1.28
CA PRO A 523 10.77 5.77 2.37
C PRO A 523 11.20 7.22 2.60
N LEU A 524 10.22 8.06 2.96
CA LEU A 524 10.38 9.50 3.15
C LEU A 524 10.14 9.90 4.61
N PRO A 525 10.99 10.76 5.18
CA PRO A 525 10.81 11.30 6.52
C PRO A 525 9.77 12.42 6.56
N ASP A 526 9.35 12.77 7.77
CA ASP A 526 8.72 14.05 8.04
C ASP A 526 9.65 15.21 7.60
N PRO A 527 9.15 16.24 6.90
CA PRO A 527 9.95 17.42 6.53
C PRO A 527 10.62 18.13 7.72
N ASP A 528 10.04 18.05 8.93
CA ASP A 528 10.62 18.61 10.15
C ASP A 528 11.85 17.81 10.63
N VAL A 529 11.94 16.52 10.26
CA VAL A 529 13.13 15.67 10.48
C VAL A 529 14.15 15.90 9.38
N TYR A 530 13.71 15.84 8.11
CA TYR A 530 14.58 16.05 6.96
C TYR A 530 13.78 16.53 5.73
N ALA A 531 13.93 17.81 5.40
CA ALA A 531 13.27 18.43 4.26
C ALA A 531 13.95 18.06 2.94
N ILE A 532 13.17 17.55 1.98
CA ILE A 532 13.63 17.24 0.62
C ILE A 532 13.14 18.35 -0.32
N PRO A 533 14.02 19.04 -1.05
CA PRO A 533 13.61 20.07 -2.00
C PRO A 533 12.67 19.53 -3.09
N ASN A 534 11.63 20.29 -3.44
CA ASN A 534 10.65 19.87 -4.44
C ASN A 534 11.26 19.53 -5.81
N TYR A 535 12.35 20.21 -6.20
CA TYR A 535 13.03 19.93 -7.46
C TYR A 535 13.71 18.54 -7.47
N ALA A 536 14.08 17.97 -6.31
CA ALA A 536 14.70 16.65 -6.25
C ALA A 536 13.82 15.54 -6.83
N VAL A 537 12.49 15.70 -6.70
CA VAL A 537 11.50 14.77 -7.26
C VAL A 537 11.55 14.80 -8.79
N GLY A 538 11.54 15.99 -9.40
CA GLY A 538 11.48 16.17 -10.85
C GLY A 538 10.07 16.30 -11.41
N VAL A 539 9.86 15.99 -12.70
CA VAL A 539 8.60 16.27 -13.43
C VAL A 539 7.47 15.26 -13.17
N SER A 540 7.75 14.18 -12.45
CA SER A 540 6.93 12.96 -12.39
C SER A 540 6.68 12.51 -10.95
N GLY A 541 6.33 13.46 -10.08
CA GLY A 541 6.21 13.22 -8.63
C GLY A 541 5.22 12.14 -8.19
N GLY A 542 4.19 11.84 -8.97
CA GLY A 542 3.25 10.74 -8.69
C GLY A 542 3.88 9.34 -8.74
N PHE A 543 5.09 9.21 -9.29
CA PHE A 543 5.86 7.97 -9.17
C PHE A 543 6.47 7.85 -7.77
N GLY A 544 6.96 8.94 -7.16
CA GLY A 544 7.81 8.83 -5.98
C GLY A 544 9.18 8.21 -6.28
N PHE A 545 10.05 8.20 -5.28
CA PHE A 545 11.43 7.74 -5.39
C PHE A 545 11.52 6.20 -5.35
N ARG A 546 12.31 5.62 -6.26
CA ARG A 546 12.50 4.17 -6.36
C ARG A 546 13.95 3.81 -6.61
N GLU A 547 14.31 2.62 -6.14
CA GLU A 547 15.60 1.99 -6.41
C GLU A 547 15.36 0.57 -6.93
N ILE A 548 16.36 0.02 -7.61
CA ILE A 548 16.28 -1.31 -8.20
C ILE A 548 17.10 -2.28 -7.35
N LEU A 549 16.46 -3.33 -6.84
CA LEU A 549 17.12 -4.37 -6.05
C LEU A 549 17.96 -5.29 -6.96
N GLY A 550 17.52 -5.52 -8.19
CA GLY A 550 18.26 -6.28 -9.19
C GLY A 550 17.37 -7.01 -10.18
N TYR A 551 17.96 -8.02 -10.82
CA TYR A 551 17.39 -8.71 -11.98
C TYR A 551 17.54 -10.22 -11.91
N VAL A 552 16.54 -10.94 -12.38
CA VAL A 552 16.62 -12.37 -12.69
C VAL A 552 16.10 -12.65 -14.09
N PRO A 553 16.56 -13.72 -14.76
CA PRO A 553 15.94 -14.15 -16.00
C PRO A 553 14.52 -14.67 -15.77
N VAL A 554 13.65 -14.42 -16.74
CA VAL A 554 12.39 -15.14 -16.91
C VAL A 554 12.71 -16.37 -17.75
N GLU A 555 12.39 -17.55 -17.24
CA GLU A 555 12.66 -18.80 -17.96
C GLU A 555 11.82 -18.91 -19.23
N PRO A 556 12.20 -19.77 -20.20
CA PRO A 556 11.51 -19.84 -21.48
C PRO A 556 10.00 -20.15 -21.41
N ASP A 557 9.51 -20.87 -20.40
CA ASP A 557 8.07 -21.09 -20.16
C ASP A 557 7.39 -19.92 -19.43
N GLY A 558 8.12 -18.84 -19.17
CA GLY A 558 7.67 -17.66 -18.41
C GLY A 558 7.81 -17.79 -16.90
N SER A 559 8.24 -18.93 -16.37
CA SER A 559 8.41 -19.12 -14.93
C SER A 559 9.58 -18.31 -14.37
N VAL A 560 9.49 -17.94 -13.09
CA VAL A 560 10.52 -17.19 -12.38
C VAL A 560 10.75 -17.79 -11.00
N THR A 561 12.02 -17.84 -10.60
CA THR A 561 12.44 -18.02 -9.21
C THR A 561 13.49 -16.96 -8.88
N VAL A 562 13.38 -16.37 -7.70
CA VAL A 562 14.31 -15.34 -7.24
C VAL A 562 14.42 -15.34 -5.72
N ILE A 563 15.65 -15.21 -5.23
CA ILE A 563 15.96 -14.91 -3.83
C ILE A 563 16.15 -13.40 -3.69
N LEU A 564 15.50 -12.82 -2.70
CA LEU A 564 15.57 -11.38 -2.43
C LEU A 564 15.61 -11.10 -0.92
N PRO A 565 16.10 -9.92 -0.50
CA PRO A 565 16.08 -9.52 0.90
C PRO A 565 14.67 -9.53 1.49
N ALA A 566 14.51 -10.17 2.65
CA ALA A 566 13.27 -10.19 3.41
C ALA A 566 13.03 -8.85 4.12
N ASP A 567 11.88 -8.74 4.81
CA ASP A 567 11.55 -7.65 5.73
C ASP A 567 11.57 -6.25 5.08
N ARG A 568 11.15 -6.17 3.81
CA ARG A 568 11.05 -4.90 3.08
C ARG A 568 9.95 -4.94 2.02
N PRO A 569 9.37 -3.77 1.67
CA PRO A 569 8.47 -3.68 0.53
C PRO A 569 9.24 -3.83 -0.78
N PHE A 570 8.70 -4.59 -1.71
CA PHE A 570 9.19 -4.67 -3.09
C PHE A 570 8.02 -4.80 -4.07
N SER A 571 8.28 -4.43 -5.32
CA SER A 571 7.43 -4.73 -6.47
C SER A 571 8.32 -5.21 -7.63
N PHE A 572 7.74 -5.51 -8.78
CA PHE A 572 8.50 -5.98 -9.93
C PHE A 572 7.94 -5.51 -11.27
N ASP A 573 8.83 -5.52 -12.27
CA ASP A 573 8.52 -5.27 -13.68
C ASP A 573 8.98 -6.45 -14.53
N ILE A 574 8.13 -6.87 -15.47
CA ILE A 574 8.50 -7.85 -16.50
C ILE A 574 9.17 -7.09 -17.63
N LEU A 575 10.35 -7.53 -18.08
CA LEU A 575 11.15 -6.83 -19.08
C LEU A 575 11.30 -7.61 -20.37
N ASP A 576 11.42 -6.90 -21.49
CA ASP A 576 11.78 -7.47 -22.79
C ASP A 576 13.28 -7.76 -22.91
N GLN A 577 13.68 -8.23 -24.11
CA GLN A 577 15.09 -8.52 -24.41
C GLN A 577 16.02 -7.31 -24.35
N ARG A 578 15.51 -6.08 -24.30
CA ARG A 578 16.26 -4.82 -24.23
C ARG A 578 16.37 -4.30 -22.79
N GLY A 579 15.71 -4.95 -21.83
CA GLY A 579 15.64 -4.49 -20.45
C GLY A 579 14.53 -3.46 -20.19
N ARG A 580 13.55 -3.31 -21.10
CA ARG A 580 12.44 -2.35 -20.96
C ARG A 580 11.19 -3.03 -20.43
N ARG A 581 10.47 -2.38 -19.51
CA ARG A 581 9.21 -2.92 -18.98
C ARG A 581 8.18 -3.18 -20.09
N ILE A 582 7.67 -4.40 -20.12
CA ILE A 582 6.50 -4.78 -20.91
C ILE A 582 5.28 -4.88 -20.00
N GLY A 583 4.14 -4.40 -20.48
CA GLY A 583 2.89 -4.39 -19.72
C GLY A 583 2.80 -3.26 -18.69
N ALA A 584 1.73 -3.36 -17.89
CA ALA A 584 1.46 -2.42 -16.80
C ALA A 584 2.45 -2.64 -15.64
N ARG A 585 2.72 -1.57 -14.89
CA ARG A 585 3.49 -1.65 -13.64
C ARG A 585 2.71 -2.47 -12.62
N HIS A 586 3.38 -3.34 -11.87
CA HIS A 586 2.77 -3.94 -10.69
C HIS A 586 2.75 -2.88 -9.57
N ASN A 587 1.55 -2.45 -9.17
CA ASN A 587 1.35 -1.29 -8.31
C ASN A 587 1.10 -1.62 -6.85
N PHE A 588 1.47 -2.82 -6.43
CA PHE A 588 1.32 -3.27 -5.05
C PHE A 588 2.67 -3.63 -4.45
N TRP A 589 2.81 -3.35 -3.17
CA TRP A 589 4.01 -3.67 -2.40
C TRP A 589 3.85 -5.03 -1.75
N LEU A 590 4.68 -5.97 -2.21
CA LEU A 590 4.84 -7.28 -1.59
C LEU A 590 5.91 -7.21 -0.51
N GLN A 591 5.89 -8.19 0.40
CA GLN A 591 6.96 -8.43 1.36
C GLN A 591 7.18 -9.94 1.47
N LEU A 592 8.34 -10.35 1.97
CA LEU A 592 8.61 -11.72 2.41
C LEU A 592 9.20 -11.68 3.81
N ALA A 593 8.84 -12.64 4.65
CA ALA A 593 9.55 -12.90 5.90
C ALA A 593 10.85 -13.70 5.64
N PRO A 594 11.83 -13.65 6.56
CA PRO A 594 13.04 -14.45 6.45
C PRO A 594 12.70 -15.94 6.37
N GLY A 595 13.22 -16.62 5.35
CA GLY A 595 12.98 -18.04 5.09
C GLY A 595 11.65 -18.35 4.41
N GLU A 596 10.79 -17.36 4.13
CA GLU A 596 9.53 -17.56 3.43
C GLU A 596 9.77 -17.89 1.95
N THR A 597 9.01 -18.86 1.43
CA THR A 597 8.90 -19.13 0.01
C THR A 597 7.47 -18.81 -0.44
N ARG A 598 7.31 -17.75 -1.23
CA ARG A 598 6.02 -17.29 -1.76
C ARG A 598 5.82 -17.75 -3.19
N GLN A 599 4.69 -18.36 -3.49
CA GLN A 599 4.35 -18.82 -4.83
C GLN A 599 3.11 -18.12 -5.39
N CYS A 600 3.24 -17.62 -6.62
CA CYS A 600 2.16 -17.13 -7.46
C CYS A 600 2.01 -18.08 -8.65
N ALA A 601 0.78 -18.50 -8.98
CA ALA A 601 0.52 -19.31 -10.18
C ALA A 601 0.87 -18.54 -11.47
N GLY A 602 0.53 -17.25 -11.50
CA GLY A 602 0.78 -16.34 -12.61
C GLY A 602 0.59 -14.89 -12.20
N CYS A 603 0.48 -14.01 -13.19
CA CYS A 603 0.04 -12.64 -13.00
C CYS A 603 -1.49 -12.55 -12.99
N HIS A 604 -2.03 -11.41 -12.57
CA HIS A 604 -3.48 -11.18 -12.45
C HIS A 604 -3.92 -10.02 -13.32
N ASP A 605 -5.13 -10.14 -13.87
CA ASP A 605 -5.85 -9.03 -14.47
C ASP A 605 -6.91 -8.56 -13.49
N HIS A 606 -6.81 -7.30 -13.05
CA HIS A 606 -7.77 -6.66 -12.17
C HIS A 606 -9.23 -6.80 -12.65
N GLY A 607 -9.44 -6.86 -13.97
CA GLY A 607 -10.77 -7.02 -14.56
C GLY A 607 -11.28 -8.47 -14.65
N SER A 608 -10.49 -9.48 -14.28
CA SER A 608 -10.86 -10.89 -14.47
C SER A 608 -11.97 -11.37 -13.54
N GLY A 609 -12.17 -10.67 -12.41
CA GLY A 609 -13.08 -11.11 -11.37
C GLY A 609 -12.60 -12.39 -10.66
N LEU A 610 -11.34 -12.81 -10.81
CA LEU A 610 -10.75 -13.88 -10.01
C LEU A 610 -10.01 -13.35 -8.77
N PRO A 611 -10.02 -14.10 -7.66
CA PRO A 611 -9.27 -13.73 -6.46
C PRO A 611 -7.77 -13.69 -6.74
N HIS A 612 -7.13 -12.61 -6.29
CA HIS A 612 -5.69 -12.40 -6.43
C HIS A 612 -4.98 -12.42 -5.08
N GLY A 613 -3.72 -12.87 -5.06
CA GLY A 613 -2.86 -12.77 -3.88
C GLY A 613 -3.23 -13.70 -2.72
N LEU A 614 -4.31 -14.47 -2.84
CA LEU A 614 -4.73 -15.52 -1.90
C LEU A 614 -4.10 -16.85 -2.32
N PRO A 615 -3.04 -17.35 -1.64
CA PRO A 615 -2.30 -18.53 -2.08
C PRO A 615 -3.18 -19.76 -2.29
N ASP A 616 -4.15 -19.94 -1.40
CA ASP A 616 -5.03 -21.10 -1.34
C ASP A 616 -6.22 -21.01 -2.30
N SER A 617 -6.37 -19.92 -3.08
CA SER A 617 -7.54 -19.68 -3.94
C SER A 617 -7.16 -19.22 -5.35
N GLN A 618 -6.00 -19.63 -5.86
CA GLN A 618 -5.57 -19.28 -7.22
C GLN A 618 -6.18 -20.21 -8.27
N ALA A 619 -6.54 -19.65 -9.42
CA ALA A 619 -5.82 -19.97 -10.65
C ALA A 619 -4.97 -21.26 -10.71
N PRO A 620 -5.42 -22.48 -11.13
CA PRO A 620 -4.54 -23.52 -11.60
C PRO A 620 -3.73 -22.96 -12.75
N SER A 621 -2.43 -23.19 -12.70
CA SER A 621 -1.56 -22.54 -13.65
C SER A 621 -1.86 -22.98 -15.09
N ALA A 622 -1.83 -22.01 -16.01
CA ALA A 622 -1.83 -22.23 -17.44
C ALA A 622 -0.51 -22.85 -17.94
N ASN A 623 0.57 -22.79 -17.15
CA ASN A 623 1.83 -23.42 -17.50
C ASN A 623 1.72 -24.93 -17.33
N PRO A 624 1.79 -25.74 -18.42
CA PRO A 624 1.67 -27.19 -18.31
C PRO A 624 2.89 -27.85 -17.64
N GLY A 625 4.00 -27.11 -17.47
CA GLY A 625 5.23 -27.59 -16.87
C GLY A 625 5.89 -28.74 -17.63
N ALA A 626 6.79 -29.43 -16.93
CA ALA A 626 7.56 -30.53 -17.47
C ALA A 626 6.70 -31.78 -17.74
N ARG A 627 7.08 -32.55 -18.75
CA ARG A 627 6.39 -33.78 -19.14
C ARG A 627 7.36 -34.87 -19.54
N ALA A 628 6.88 -36.09 -19.74
CA ALA A 628 7.71 -37.16 -20.29
C ALA A 628 8.21 -36.77 -21.70
N VAL A 629 9.52 -36.86 -21.91
CA VAL A 629 10.17 -36.60 -23.21
C VAL A 629 10.88 -37.85 -23.74
N SER A 630 11.33 -37.78 -25.00
CA SER A 630 12.07 -38.87 -25.65
C SER A 630 13.29 -39.26 -24.80
N GLY A 631 13.40 -40.55 -24.47
CA GLY A 631 14.46 -41.07 -23.58
C GLY A 631 13.98 -41.43 -22.18
N GLY A 632 12.71 -41.14 -21.83
CA GLY A 632 12.09 -41.56 -20.57
C GLY A 632 12.28 -40.56 -19.41
N SER A 633 13.08 -39.51 -19.60
CA SER A 633 13.22 -38.42 -18.64
C SER A 633 11.98 -37.53 -18.60
N ILE A 634 11.78 -36.85 -17.47
CA ILE A 634 10.80 -35.77 -17.33
C ILE A 634 11.52 -34.44 -17.63
N GLY A 635 10.94 -33.61 -18.47
CA GLY A 635 11.52 -32.32 -18.85
C GLY A 635 10.75 -31.66 -19.99
N PHE A 636 11.46 -30.90 -20.80
CA PHE A 636 10.88 -30.10 -21.88
C PHE A 636 11.41 -30.59 -23.24
N PRO A 637 10.59 -30.61 -24.30
CA PRO A 637 11.08 -31.01 -25.62
C PRO A 637 12.25 -30.13 -26.06
N ALA A 638 13.27 -30.76 -26.66
CA ALA A 638 14.46 -30.08 -27.17
C ALA A 638 15.41 -29.47 -26.11
N THR A 639 15.16 -29.67 -24.82
CA THR A 639 16.10 -29.23 -23.77
C THR A 639 17.22 -30.23 -23.48
N ASN A 640 18.27 -29.76 -22.81
CA ASN A 640 19.39 -30.56 -22.32
C ASN A 640 18.98 -31.36 -21.06
N THR A 641 18.31 -32.48 -21.26
CA THR A 641 17.83 -33.34 -20.15
C THR A 641 18.93 -34.09 -19.41
N ASP A 642 20.18 -34.07 -19.91
CA ASP A 642 21.32 -34.63 -19.18
C ASP A 642 21.75 -33.74 -18.02
N LEU A 643 21.46 -32.43 -18.10
CA LEU A 643 21.77 -31.43 -17.08
C LEU A 643 20.54 -30.85 -16.39
N LEU A 644 19.40 -30.74 -17.09
CA LEU A 644 18.20 -30.05 -16.62
C LEU A 644 16.96 -30.94 -16.82
N PHE A 645 16.95 -32.11 -16.16
CA PHE A 645 15.75 -32.92 -16.04
C PHE A 645 14.87 -32.39 -14.90
N ALA A 646 13.55 -32.40 -15.08
CA ALA A 646 12.62 -31.94 -14.05
C ALA A 646 12.48 -32.99 -12.93
N PRO A 647 12.29 -32.56 -11.66
CA PRO A 647 12.11 -33.48 -10.54
C PRO A 647 10.80 -34.28 -10.66
N GLU A 648 9.77 -33.68 -11.24
CA GLU A 648 8.46 -34.29 -11.45
C GLU A 648 7.72 -33.68 -12.65
N ALA A 649 6.64 -34.33 -13.07
CA ALA A 649 5.78 -33.79 -14.13
C ALA A 649 4.97 -32.60 -13.60
N GLY A 650 4.83 -31.55 -14.40
CA GLY A 650 4.20 -30.29 -13.99
C GLY A 650 5.19 -29.26 -13.41
N ALA A 651 6.40 -29.65 -13.02
CA ALA A 651 7.41 -28.69 -12.56
C ALA A 651 7.77 -27.70 -13.67
N THR A 652 7.82 -26.42 -13.32
CA THR A 652 8.17 -25.30 -14.22
C THR A 652 9.67 -25.34 -14.58
N MET A 653 10.08 -24.56 -15.58
CA MET A 653 11.51 -24.41 -15.91
C MET A 653 12.28 -23.74 -14.77
N ALA A 654 11.67 -22.83 -14.01
CA ALA A 654 12.30 -22.19 -12.85
C ALA A 654 12.48 -23.17 -11.68
N GLU A 655 11.47 -23.98 -11.35
CA GLU A 655 11.61 -25.03 -10.32
C GLU A 655 12.63 -26.10 -10.76
N THR A 656 12.65 -26.45 -12.05
CA THR A 656 13.68 -27.34 -12.62
C THR A 656 15.07 -26.72 -12.50
N TRP A 657 15.20 -25.40 -12.69
CA TRP A 657 16.47 -24.71 -12.51
C TRP A 657 16.94 -24.77 -11.06
N ASP A 658 16.07 -24.42 -10.10
CA ASP A 658 16.39 -24.45 -8.67
C ASP A 658 16.79 -25.83 -8.19
N PHE A 659 16.14 -26.88 -8.70
CA PHE A 659 16.48 -28.25 -8.34
C PHE A 659 17.94 -28.64 -8.70
N HIS A 660 18.54 -28.01 -9.71
CA HIS A 660 19.90 -28.32 -10.16
C HIS A 660 20.95 -27.30 -9.71
N MET A 661 20.54 -26.15 -9.20
CA MET A 661 21.40 -24.99 -9.03
C MET A 661 21.38 -24.48 -7.57
N PRO A 662 22.50 -23.93 -7.07
CA PRO A 662 23.81 -23.95 -7.69
C PRO A 662 24.38 -25.38 -7.74
N SER A 663 25.03 -25.76 -8.84
CA SER A 663 25.49 -27.15 -9.05
C SER A 663 26.47 -27.66 -7.97
N ALA A 664 27.11 -26.75 -7.23
CA ALA A 664 28.00 -27.07 -6.11
C ALA A 664 27.25 -27.41 -4.82
N ASN A 665 26.02 -26.90 -4.67
CA ASN A 665 25.12 -27.21 -3.55
C ASN A 665 23.67 -27.16 -4.04
N PRO A 666 23.16 -28.24 -4.68
CA PRO A 666 21.78 -28.27 -5.20
C PRO A 666 20.69 -28.16 -4.12
N ALA A 667 21.04 -28.22 -2.84
CA ALA A 667 20.11 -28.00 -1.74
C ALA A 667 19.95 -26.51 -1.38
N ALA A 668 20.86 -25.64 -1.83
CA ALA A 668 20.69 -24.20 -1.66
C ALA A 668 19.68 -23.67 -2.69
N ALA A 669 18.87 -22.70 -2.28
CA ALA A 669 18.01 -21.99 -3.22
C ALA A 669 18.86 -21.31 -4.31
N ALA A 670 18.37 -21.29 -5.55
CA ALA A 670 19.07 -20.68 -6.67
C ALA A 670 18.49 -19.29 -7.04
N ARG A 671 19.11 -18.65 -8.04
CA ARG A 671 18.73 -17.34 -8.60
C ARG A 671 18.84 -16.16 -7.62
N GLU A 672 20.07 -15.82 -7.29
CA GLU A 672 20.42 -14.51 -6.72
C GLU A 672 20.15 -13.37 -7.71
N LEU A 673 19.92 -12.18 -7.18
CA LEU A 673 19.75 -10.95 -7.95
C LEU A 673 21.04 -10.56 -8.69
N ASN A 674 20.92 -10.31 -9.99
CA ASN A 674 21.97 -9.69 -10.79
C ASN A 674 21.85 -8.16 -10.74
N THR A 675 22.98 -7.47 -10.93
CA THR A 675 23.03 -6.01 -10.97
C THR A 675 22.57 -5.39 -12.30
N ALA A 676 22.43 -6.21 -13.35
CA ALA A 676 21.91 -5.83 -14.64
C ALA A 676 21.22 -7.04 -15.31
N PRO A 677 20.35 -6.84 -16.33
CA PRO A 677 19.76 -7.95 -17.06
C PRO A 677 20.82 -8.80 -17.77
N ALA A 678 20.89 -10.09 -17.42
CA ALA A 678 21.85 -11.03 -17.99
C ALA A 678 21.23 -12.41 -18.23
N TYR A 679 21.55 -13.02 -19.37
CA TYR A 679 21.01 -14.33 -19.75
C TYR A 679 22.05 -15.17 -20.49
N THR A 680 22.11 -16.45 -20.14
CA THR A 680 22.88 -17.46 -20.88
C THR A 680 22.01 -18.69 -21.07
N ASP A 681 21.83 -19.11 -22.31
CA ASP A 681 21.05 -20.30 -22.64
C ASP A 681 21.77 -21.58 -22.17
N ARG A 682 21.18 -22.22 -21.17
CA ARG A 682 21.57 -23.56 -20.68
C ARG A 682 20.52 -24.62 -21.03
N TRP A 683 19.40 -24.21 -21.59
CA TRP A 683 18.25 -25.06 -21.87
C TRP A 683 18.44 -25.82 -23.16
N SER A 684 19.01 -25.21 -24.20
CA SER A 684 19.19 -25.84 -25.51
C SER A 684 20.01 -27.13 -25.42
N ALA A 685 19.46 -28.25 -25.92
CA ALA A 685 20.24 -29.48 -26.11
C ALA A 685 21.39 -29.24 -27.10
N SER A 686 22.47 -30.01 -26.99
CA SER A 686 23.70 -29.86 -27.81
C SER A 686 23.50 -29.89 -29.33
N ARG A 687 22.39 -30.44 -29.81
CA ARG A 687 22.02 -30.47 -31.24
C ARG A 687 21.34 -29.19 -31.75
N PHE A 688 21.01 -28.24 -30.87
CA PHE A 688 20.43 -26.95 -31.22
C PHE A 688 21.45 -25.84 -30.93
N SER A 689 21.42 -24.78 -31.74
CA SER A 689 22.20 -23.58 -31.46
C SER A 689 21.61 -22.87 -30.24
N PRO A 690 22.41 -22.57 -29.20
CA PRO A 690 21.94 -21.79 -28.07
C PRO A 690 21.57 -20.37 -28.51
N GLU A 691 20.66 -19.74 -27.78
CA GLU A 691 20.43 -18.30 -27.91
C GLU A 691 21.70 -17.50 -27.58
N ALA A 692 21.78 -16.30 -28.17
CA ALA A 692 22.87 -15.38 -27.88
C ALA A 692 22.86 -15.00 -26.40
N THR A 693 24.03 -15.07 -25.77
CA THR A 693 24.22 -14.57 -24.41
C THR A 693 23.96 -13.07 -24.38
N ILE A 694 23.22 -12.64 -23.36
CA ILE A 694 23.03 -11.24 -23.02
C ILE A 694 23.94 -10.96 -21.82
N ALA A 695 24.96 -10.13 -22.02
CA ALA A 695 25.95 -9.78 -21.00
C ALA A 695 26.57 -8.38 -21.21
N ASP A 696 25.90 -7.53 -21.98
CA ASP A 696 26.36 -6.21 -22.44
C ASP A 696 25.61 -5.04 -21.77
N ARG A 697 24.82 -5.32 -20.72
CA ARG A 697 24.04 -4.34 -19.95
C ARG A 697 24.64 -3.94 -18.62
N PHE A 698 25.73 -4.58 -18.21
CA PHE A 698 26.43 -4.20 -16.99
C PHE A 698 26.99 -2.79 -17.15
N TYR A 699 26.88 -1.98 -16.09
CA TYR A 699 27.48 -0.65 -16.08
C TYR A 699 29.00 -0.76 -16.25
N ASP A 700 29.54 -0.06 -17.24
CA ASP A 700 30.93 -0.19 -17.65
C ASP A 700 31.87 0.41 -16.59
N ALA A 701 32.86 -0.35 -16.17
CA ALA A 701 33.91 0.13 -15.25
C ALA A 701 34.73 1.29 -15.84
N ALA A 702 34.67 1.50 -17.17
CA ALA A 702 35.29 2.61 -17.87
C ALA A 702 34.50 3.93 -17.82
N TRP A 703 33.32 3.98 -17.17
CA TRP A 703 32.59 5.22 -16.91
C TRP A 703 33.31 6.06 -15.85
N THR A 704 34.48 6.60 -16.22
CA THR A 704 35.36 7.38 -15.34
C THR A 704 34.79 8.75 -14.97
N ASP A 705 33.73 9.17 -15.65
CA ASP A 705 32.97 10.39 -15.40
C ASP A 705 32.01 10.27 -14.20
N ILE A 706 31.70 9.06 -13.75
CA ILE A 706 30.90 8.83 -12.54
C ILE A 706 31.85 8.58 -11.36
N PRO A 707 31.92 9.50 -10.40
CA PRO A 707 32.80 9.31 -9.24
C PRO A 707 32.25 8.20 -8.31
N PRO A 708 33.10 7.49 -7.55
CA PRO A 708 32.69 6.34 -6.74
C PRO A 708 31.55 6.63 -5.75
N GLU A 709 31.51 7.83 -5.17
CA GLU A 709 30.47 8.29 -4.26
C GLU A 709 29.10 8.50 -4.92
N ARG A 710 29.05 8.48 -6.26
CA ARG A 710 27.84 8.54 -7.10
C ARG A 710 27.72 7.30 -7.96
N SER A 711 28.21 6.16 -7.48
CA SER A 711 28.05 4.89 -8.19
C SER A 711 26.57 4.58 -8.38
N ILE A 712 26.20 4.18 -9.61
CA ILE A 712 24.85 3.68 -9.90
C ILE A 712 24.54 2.49 -8.99
N LEU A 713 25.52 1.61 -8.78
CA LEU A 713 25.42 0.51 -7.82
C LEU A 713 25.81 1.03 -6.43
N ALA A 714 24.81 1.40 -5.64
CA ALA A 714 24.96 1.85 -4.26
C ALA A 714 25.05 0.64 -3.32
N ARG A 715 26.09 0.64 -2.47
CA ARG A 715 26.28 -0.39 -1.42
C ARG A 715 25.91 0.17 -0.07
N GLY A 716 25.20 -0.63 0.72
CA GLY A 716 25.05 -0.37 2.15
C GLY A 716 26.35 -0.62 2.91
N PHE A 717 26.30 -0.39 4.23
CA PHE A 717 27.39 -0.65 5.15
C PHE A 717 27.59 -2.15 5.42
N ASP A 718 26.54 -2.95 5.26
CA ASP A 718 26.61 -4.40 5.26
C ASP A 718 27.08 -4.92 3.90
N ALA A 719 28.35 -5.32 3.87
CA ALA A 719 28.99 -5.85 2.67
C ALA A 719 28.43 -7.21 2.21
N THR A 720 27.61 -7.89 3.03
CA THR A 720 26.97 -9.15 2.66
C THR A 720 25.73 -8.94 1.79
N GLN A 721 25.15 -7.74 1.81
CA GLN A 721 23.99 -7.41 0.99
C GLN A 721 24.40 -7.03 -0.44
N ALA A 722 23.59 -7.45 -1.40
CA ALA A 722 23.75 -7.05 -2.80
C ALA A 722 23.59 -5.52 -2.95
N PRO A 723 24.35 -4.88 -3.84
CA PRO A 723 24.13 -3.46 -4.13
C PRO A 723 22.78 -3.25 -4.81
N ARG A 724 22.21 -2.07 -4.58
CA ARG A 724 20.99 -1.59 -5.23
C ARG A 724 21.35 -0.56 -6.30
N SER A 725 20.57 -0.49 -7.38
CA SER A 725 20.77 0.58 -8.38
C SER A 725 20.01 1.84 -7.97
N VAL A 726 20.73 2.94 -7.87
CA VAL A 726 20.25 4.28 -7.56
C VAL A 726 20.55 5.16 -8.77
N ILE A 727 19.53 5.74 -9.41
CA ILE A 727 19.72 6.49 -10.65
C ILE A 727 19.28 7.95 -10.47
N ASN A 728 20.25 8.87 -10.40
CA ASN A 728 20.01 10.31 -10.46
C ASN A 728 20.28 10.83 -11.87
N TYR A 729 19.41 11.71 -12.38
CA TYR A 729 19.60 12.34 -13.68
C TYR A 729 20.93 13.10 -13.81
N PRO A 730 21.29 14.03 -12.91
CA PRO A 730 22.50 14.84 -13.09
C PRO A 730 23.79 14.01 -13.04
N ASP A 731 23.77 12.85 -12.37
CA ASP A 731 24.96 12.03 -12.18
C ASP A 731 25.13 10.96 -13.25
N HIS A 732 24.02 10.42 -13.77
CA HIS A 732 24.07 9.21 -14.58
C HIS A 732 23.50 9.40 -15.98
N ILE A 733 22.56 10.32 -16.18
CA ILE A 733 21.91 10.55 -17.47
C ILE A 733 22.51 11.75 -18.19
N GLN A 734 22.66 12.90 -17.53
CA GLN A 734 23.27 14.09 -18.14
C GLN A 734 24.68 13.79 -18.73
N PRO A 735 25.58 13.07 -18.04
CA PRO A 735 26.91 12.79 -18.58
C PRO A 735 26.90 11.99 -19.89
N ILE A 736 25.85 11.17 -20.16
CA ILE A 736 25.72 10.41 -21.41
C ILE A 736 25.71 11.35 -22.62
N TRP A 737 25.10 12.54 -22.49
CA TRP A 737 24.96 13.53 -23.56
C TRP A 737 26.27 14.25 -23.88
N GLU A 738 27.13 14.41 -22.87
CA GLU A 738 28.39 15.15 -22.93
C GLU A 738 29.60 14.24 -23.18
N ARG A 739 29.42 12.92 -23.01
CA ARG A 739 30.45 11.93 -23.21
C ARG A 739 30.98 11.96 -24.64
N THR A 740 32.32 11.95 -24.75
CA THR A 740 33.02 11.94 -26.05
C THR A 740 32.99 10.54 -26.63
N ARG A 741 32.63 10.42 -27.91
CA ARG A 741 32.40 9.15 -28.61
C ARG A 741 33.16 9.12 -29.94
N THR A 742 33.06 7.98 -30.62
CA THR A 742 33.54 7.91 -32.02
C THR A 742 32.73 8.89 -32.87
N PRO A 743 33.36 9.83 -33.59
CA PRO A 743 32.62 10.86 -34.30
C PRO A 743 31.72 10.30 -35.40
N VAL A 744 30.51 10.85 -35.55
CA VAL A 744 29.59 10.56 -36.64
C VAL A 744 29.48 11.74 -37.59
N ALA A 745 29.39 11.45 -38.89
CA ALA A 745 29.23 12.48 -39.91
C ALA A 745 27.75 12.84 -40.10
N ASP A 746 27.45 14.13 -40.24
CA ASP A 746 26.16 14.59 -40.76
C ASP A 746 26.07 14.51 -42.29
N ALA A 747 24.93 14.93 -42.85
CA ALA A 747 24.70 14.95 -44.29
C ALA A 747 25.70 15.83 -45.08
N ALA A 748 26.35 16.79 -44.43
CA ALA A 748 27.38 17.65 -45.02
C ALA A 748 28.81 17.11 -44.80
N GLY A 749 28.97 16.00 -44.07
CA GLY A 749 30.26 15.39 -43.75
C GLY A 749 30.96 16.00 -42.53
N VAL A 750 30.29 16.85 -41.76
CA VAL A 750 30.83 17.40 -40.51
C VAL A 750 30.77 16.33 -39.43
N LEU A 751 31.87 16.15 -38.70
CA LEU A 751 32.00 15.13 -37.67
C LEU A 751 31.56 15.67 -36.31
N HIS A 752 30.74 14.89 -35.60
CA HIS A 752 30.19 15.20 -34.29
C HIS A 752 30.55 14.09 -33.29
N GLU A 753 31.17 14.45 -32.16
CA GLU A 753 31.71 13.50 -31.18
C GLU A 753 30.94 13.44 -29.85
N ARG A 754 29.94 14.32 -29.65
CA ARG A 754 29.05 14.36 -28.48
C ARG A 754 27.61 14.58 -28.93
N CYS A 755 26.62 14.22 -28.11
CA CYS A 755 25.22 14.52 -28.43
C CYS A 755 24.99 16.05 -28.45
N VAL A 756 25.59 16.75 -27.48
CA VAL A 756 25.58 18.22 -27.40
C VAL A 756 26.34 18.93 -28.54
N SER A 757 27.01 18.20 -29.45
CA SER A 757 27.57 18.81 -30.67
C SER A 757 26.47 19.25 -31.66
N CYS A 758 25.30 18.60 -31.62
CA CYS A 758 24.13 18.95 -32.43
C CYS A 758 22.93 19.42 -31.58
N HIS A 759 22.85 18.97 -30.34
CA HIS A 759 21.75 19.23 -29.40
C HIS A 759 22.16 20.24 -28.33
N ALA A 760 22.57 21.44 -28.77
CA ALA A 760 22.93 22.53 -27.87
C ALA A 760 22.58 23.88 -28.48
N SER A 761 21.97 24.76 -27.70
CA SER A 761 21.74 26.15 -28.07
C SER A 761 23.03 26.95 -27.86
N THR A 762 23.59 27.49 -28.93
CA THR A 762 24.82 28.30 -28.89
C THR A 762 24.65 29.56 -29.74
N VAL A 763 25.61 30.50 -29.66
CA VAL A 763 25.58 31.71 -30.49
C VAL A 763 25.58 31.39 -31.99
N ASP A 764 26.30 30.32 -32.39
CA ASP A 764 26.41 29.90 -33.79
C ASP A 764 25.29 28.92 -34.21
N MET A 765 24.63 28.27 -33.25
CA MET A 765 23.50 27.37 -33.44
C MET A 765 22.39 27.75 -32.45
N PRO A 766 21.65 28.84 -32.69
CA PRO A 766 20.65 29.35 -31.75
C PRO A 766 19.42 28.45 -31.63
N LEU A 767 19.21 27.54 -32.58
CA LEU A 767 18.17 26.52 -32.55
C LEU A 767 18.82 25.13 -32.60
N PRO A 768 18.73 24.32 -31.54
CA PRO A 768 19.34 22.99 -31.51
C PRO A 768 18.63 22.03 -32.47
N ALA A 769 19.36 21.04 -32.96
CA ALA A 769 18.82 20.07 -33.91
C ALA A 769 17.60 19.35 -33.33
N GLY A 770 16.50 19.33 -34.10
CA GLY A 770 15.26 18.67 -33.69
C GLY A 770 14.48 19.37 -32.60
N GLN A 771 14.84 20.61 -32.23
CA GLN A 771 14.21 21.35 -31.13
C GLN A 771 14.38 20.60 -29.81
N LEU A 772 15.60 20.10 -29.58
CA LEU A 772 16.00 19.33 -28.41
C LEU A 772 17.37 19.80 -27.96
N ASP A 773 17.42 20.51 -26.84
CA ASP A 773 18.66 20.92 -26.17
C ASP A 773 19.02 19.91 -25.07
N LEU A 774 20.20 19.29 -25.17
CA LEU A 774 20.69 18.29 -24.22
C LEU A 774 21.78 18.84 -23.29
N THR A 775 21.97 20.16 -23.24
CA THR A 775 22.97 20.79 -22.38
C THR A 775 22.60 20.76 -20.90
N ALA A 776 23.61 20.82 -20.04
CA ALA A 776 23.45 20.98 -18.60
C ALA A 776 23.16 22.44 -18.17
N ALA A 777 22.82 23.34 -19.10
CA ALA A 777 22.47 24.72 -18.76
C ALA A 777 21.20 24.74 -17.88
N PRO A 778 21.05 25.69 -16.94
CA PRO A 778 19.82 25.83 -16.16
C PRO A 778 18.59 26.02 -17.06
N SER A 779 17.52 25.27 -16.79
CA SER A 779 16.25 25.46 -17.47
C SER A 779 15.58 26.77 -17.06
N ASP A 780 14.92 27.41 -18.00
CA ASP A 780 14.04 28.56 -17.80
C ASP A 780 12.75 28.21 -17.03
N ILE A 781 12.30 26.94 -17.07
CA ILE A 781 11.14 26.43 -16.32
C ILE A 781 11.49 26.18 -14.85
N GLU A 782 12.64 25.56 -14.58
CA GLU A 782 13.16 25.28 -13.24
C GLU A 782 14.69 25.34 -13.25
N PRO A 783 15.29 26.42 -12.72
CA PRO A 783 16.73 26.64 -12.80
C PRO A 783 17.59 25.58 -12.12
N ASN A 784 17.05 24.81 -11.17
CA ASN A 784 17.77 23.69 -10.54
C ASN A 784 17.84 22.45 -11.44
N HIS A 785 17.02 22.38 -12.49
CA HIS A 785 17.08 21.34 -13.50
C HIS A 785 17.91 21.82 -14.69
N PRO A 786 18.68 20.93 -15.33
CA PRO A 786 19.24 21.22 -16.63
C PRO A 786 18.12 21.27 -17.68
N VAL A 787 18.30 22.09 -18.72
CA VAL A 787 17.41 22.18 -19.88
C VAL A 787 17.11 20.79 -20.43
N SER A 788 18.13 19.96 -20.60
CA SER A 788 18.00 18.57 -21.07
C SER A 788 16.96 17.72 -20.33
N TYR A 789 16.87 17.85 -19.00
CA TYR A 789 15.91 17.08 -18.19
C TYR A 789 14.47 17.50 -18.51
N ARG A 790 14.26 18.81 -18.68
CA ARG A 790 12.95 19.39 -18.99
C ARG A 790 12.55 19.09 -20.42
N GLU A 791 13.42 19.30 -21.39
CA GLU A 791 13.20 19.02 -22.81
C GLU A 791 12.86 17.56 -23.10
N LEU A 792 13.54 16.63 -22.43
CA LEU A 792 13.31 15.20 -22.65
C LEU A 792 11.94 14.74 -22.15
N LEU A 793 11.42 15.34 -21.08
CA LEU A 793 10.26 14.81 -20.34
C LEU A 793 9.03 15.73 -20.33
N SER A 794 9.18 16.99 -20.74
CA SER A 794 8.10 17.99 -20.76
C SER A 794 7.77 18.36 -22.20
N ASN A 795 6.52 18.75 -22.44
CA ASN A 795 6.21 19.43 -23.70
C ASN A 795 6.77 20.84 -23.66
N ASP A 796 7.15 21.34 -24.82
CA ASP A 796 7.65 22.70 -25.00
C ASP A 796 6.98 23.38 -26.21
N ASN A 797 7.27 24.65 -26.44
CA ASN A 797 6.90 25.37 -27.66
C ASN A 797 8.02 25.26 -28.70
N GLU A 798 7.66 25.07 -29.98
CA GLU A 798 8.63 25.12 -31.06
C GLU A 798 9.23 26.52 -31.12
N GLN A 799 10.54 26.62 -31.19
CA GLN A 799 11.30 27.85 -31.32
C GLN A 799 11.80 28.04 -32.75
N TRP A 800 11.81 29.29 -33.20
CA TRP A 800 12.36 29.71 -34.50
C TRP A 800 13.13 31.02 -34.38
N LEU A 801 13.70 31.48 -35.49
CA LEU A 801 14.22 32.83 -35.59
C LEU A 801 13.11 33.74 -36.11
N ASP A 802 12.78 34.78 -35.35
CA ASP A 802 11.81 35.80 -35.75
C ASP A 802 12.34 36.66 -36.91
N GLY A 803 11.52 37.57 -37.44
CA GLY A 803 11.92 38.49 -38.51
C GLY A 803 13.11 39.42 -38.17
N GLY A 804 13.50 39.50 -36.89
CA GLY A 804 14.69 40.19 -36.39
C GLY A 804 15.91 39.30 -36.17
N GLY A 805 15.78 37.98 -36.36
CA GLY A 805 16.83 37.00 -36.13
C GLY A 805 17.02 36.58 -34.67
N ALA A 806 16.08 36.90 -33.78
CA ALA A 806 16.09 36.45 -32.39
C ALA A 806 15.34 35.13 -32.22
N VAL A 807 15.76 34.30 -31.26
CA VAL A 807 15.03 33.07 -30.89
C VAL A 807 13.72 33.47 -30.21
N ALA A 808 12.61 32.94 -30.70
CA ALA A 808 11.28 33.16 -30.15
C ALA A 808 10.41 31.91 -30.31
N ASP A 809 9.39 31.79 -29.46
CA ASP A 809 8.35 30.78 -29.63
C ASP A 809 7.60 31.00 -30.96
N ARG A 810 7.35 29.91 -31.67
CA ARG A 810 6.59 29.87 -32.91
C ARG A 810 5.11 30.02 -32.58
N LEU A 811 4.59 31.20 -32.86
CA LEU A 811 3.18 31.55 -32.65
C LEU A 811 2.44 31.65 -33.99
N ARG A 812 1.24 31.09 -34.02
CA ARG A 812 0.27 31.16 -35.11
C ARG A 812 -0.88 32.08 -34.71
N THR A 813 -1.11 33.14 -35.47
CA THR A 813 -2.29 33.97 -35.29
C THR A 813 -3.36 33.54 -36.29
N CYS A 814 -4.40 32.88 -35.79
CA CYS A 814 -5.48 32.31 -36.59
C CYS A 814 -6.75 33.15 -36.46
N THR A 815 -7.42 33.39 -37.59
CA THR A 815 -8.72 34.06 -37.64
C THR A 815 -9.81 33.03 -37.87
N SER A 816 -10.84 33.01 -37.03
CA SER A 816 -12.00 32.12 -37.16
C SER A 816 -13.30 32.91 -37.05
N ILE A 817 -14.43 32.32 -37.42
CA ILE A 817 -15.74 32.93 -37.25
C ILE A 817 -16.48 32.18 -36.13
N ASP A 818 -16.97 32.91 -35.13
CA ASP A 818 -17.75 32.32 -34.03
C ASP A 818 -19.20 31.98 -34.44
N ALA A 819 -19.97 31.41 -33.51
CA ALA A 819 -21.36 31.02 -33.76
C ALA A 819 -22.29 32.20 -34.11
N ASP A 820 -21.87 33.43 -33.79
CA ASP A 820 -22.63 34.67 -34.02
C ASP A 820 -22.17 35.40 -35.31
N GLY A 821 -21.19 34.85 -36.03
CA GLY A 821 -20.67 35.42 -37.28
C GLY A 821 -19.57 36.46 -37.09
N ASN A 822 -19.03 36.64 -35.88
CA ASN A 822 -17.93 37.57 -35.61
C ASN A 822 -16.57 36.93 -35.90
N SER A 823 -15.65 37.75 -36.39
CA SER A 823 -14.25 37.34 -36.58
C SER A 823 -13.52 37.31 -35.23
N VAL A 824 -13.05 36.13 -34.82
CA VAL A 824 -12.25 35.92 -33.61
C VAL A 824 -10.82 35.60 -34.01
N VAL A 825 -9.88 36.35 -33.44
CA VAL A 825 -8.44 36.13 -33.63
C VAL A 825 -7.89 35.40 -32.41
N THR A 826 -7.23 34.27 -32.62
CA THR A 826 -6.57 33.48 -31.57
C THR A 826 -5.10 33.32 -31.90
N THR A 827 -4.23 33.52 -30.90
CA THR A 827 -2.82 33.16 -31.00
C THR A 827 -2.60 31.80 -30.36
N GLN A 828 -1.92 30.91 -31.08
CA GLN A 828 -1.64 29.53 -30.65
C GLN A 828 -0.14 29.28 -30.77
N SER A 829 0.48 28.66 -29.76
CA SER A 829 1.84 28.16 -29.91
C SER A 829 1.83 26.81 -30.64
N VAL A 830 2.92 26.51 -31.35
CA VAL A 830 3.12 25.18 -31.92
C VAL A 830 3.87 24.33 -30.91
N SER A 831 3.22 23.31 -30.36
CA SER A 831 3.85 22.45 -29.33
C SER A 831 4.88 21.47 -29.91
N VAL A 832 5.99 21.28 -29.20
CA VAL A 832 6.91 20.16 -29.30
C VAL A 832 6.58 19.17 -28.18
N ALA A 833 6.34 17.91 -28.54
CA ALA A 833 6.07 16.88 -27.56
C ALA A 833 7.39 16.40 -26.91
N ALA A 834 7.32 16.03 -25.64
CA ALA A 834 8.43 15.36 -24.95
C ALA A 834 8.95 14.15 -25.75
N THR A 835 10.27 14.02 -25.82
CA THR A 835 10.92 12.92 -26.59
C THR A 835 10.90 11.59 -25.82
N MET A 836 10.80 11.65 -24.49
CA MET A 836 10.71 10.51 -23.58
C MET A 836 9.46 10.60 -22.69
N ARG A 837 9.08 9.48 -22.09
CA ARG A 837 7.94 9.39 -21.17
C ARG A 837 8.37 8.78 -19.84
N ALA A 838 8.25 9.59 -18.78
CA ALA A 838 8.40 9.12 -17.41
C ALA A 838 7.45 7.94 -17.14
N GLY A 839 7.98 6.91 -16.47
CA GLY A 839 7.27 5.69 -16.16
C GLY A 839 7.23 4.66 -17.28
N SER A 840 7.72 4.91 -18.49
CA SER A 840 7.74 3.88 -19.54
C SER A 840 8.82 4.11 -20.62
N ALA A 841 9.88 3.32 -20.57
CA ALA A 841 10.90 3.26 -21.61
C ALA A 841 10.31 2.81 -22.96
N ASN A 842 9.44 1.80 -22.94
CA ASN A 842 8.79 1.30 -24.16
C ASN A 842 7.84 2.32 -24.82
N ALA A 843 7.24 3.23 -24.05
CA ALA A 843 6.47 4.33 -24.62
C ALA A 843 7.33 5.50 -25.14
N SER A 844 8.64 5.47 -24.90
CA SER A 844 9.62 6.49 -25.33
C SER A 844 10.19 6.19 -26.72
N THR A 845 9.33 5.79 -27.66
CA THR A 845 9.73 5.37 -29.01
C THR A 845 10.36 6.50 -29.83
N GLY A 846 9.98 7.76 -29.58
CA GLY A 846 10.58 8.93 -30.21
C GLY A 846 12.09 9.01 -29.96
N PHE A 847 12.52 8.66 -28.74
CA PHE A 847 13.93 8.56 -28.36
C PHE A 847 14.59 7.28 -28.87
N PHE A 848 14.08 6.10 -28.46
CA PHE A 848 14.81 4.85 -28.68
C PHE A 848 14.92 4.45 -30.15
N ASN A 849 13.95 4.83 -31.00
CA ASN A 849 14.03 4.58 -32.44
C ASN A 849 15.26 5.23 -33.08
N CYS A 850 15.79 6.33 -32.54
CA CYS A 850 17.01 6.95 -33.06
C CYS A 850 18.21 5.99 -33.02
N PHE A 851 18.36 5.27 -31.92
CA PHE A 851 19.51 4.40 -31.69
C PHE A 851 19.30 2.98 -32.26
N GLU A 852 18.04 2.58 -32.47
CA GLU A 852 17.65 1.25 -32.91
C GLU A 852 17.42 1.13 -34.43
N GLY A 853 17.82 2.15 -35.21
CA GLY A 853 17.71 2.15 -36.66
C GLY A 853 16.30 2.48 -37.20
N GLY A 854 15.45 3.06 -36.36
CA GLY A 854 14.15 3.62 -36.73
C GLY A 854 14.26 5.07 -37.24
N SER A 855 13.10 5.72 -37.42
CA SER A 855 13.06 7.13 -37.80
C SER A 855 13.46 8.01 -36.61
N CYS A 856 14.48 8.84 -36.80
CA CYS A 856 14.99 9.78 -35.81
C CYS A 856 14.73 11.23 -36.23
N GLY A 857 14.43 12.12 -35.30
CA GLY A 857 14.31 13.56 -35.55
C GLY A 857 12.96 14.03 -36.07
N ARG A 858 12.80 15.36 -36.13
CA ARG A 858 11.53 16.03 -36.42
C ARG A 858 11.22 15.97 -37.92
N ALA A 859 9.95 15.69 -38.24
CA ALA A 859 9.42 15.77 -39.60
C ALA A 859 9.39 17.22 -40.12
N ASP A 860 9.02 17.40 -41.38
CA ASP A 860 8.61 18.71 -41.87
C ASP A 860 7.49 19.29 -41.00
N ALA A 861 7.57 20.60 -40.74
CA ALA A 861 6.51 21.29 -40.03
C ALA A 861 5.17 21.10 -40.74
N PRO A 862 4.06 20.86 -40.01
CA PRO A 862 2.74 20.79 -40.63
C PRO A 862 2.43 22.12 -41.35
N PRO A 863 1.77 22.06 -42.52
CA PRO A 863 1.46 23.26 -43.29
C PRO A 863 0.65 24.25 -42.45
N LEU A 864 0.93 25.54 -42.62
CA LEU A 864 0.18 26.62 -41.99
C LEU A 864 -1.29 26.56 -42.47
N PRO A 865 -2.28 26.49 -41.56
CA PRO A 865 -3.68 26.54 -41.97
C PRO A 865 -4.01 27.85 -42.70
N ASP A 866 -4.89 27.80 -43.70
CA ASP A 866 -5.22 28.94 -44.57
C ASP A 866 -5.71 30.18 -43.82
N ASN A 867 -6.25 30.00 -42.62
CA ASN A 867 -6.77 31.07 -41.77
C ASN A 867 -5.76 31.60 -40.74
N CYS A 868 -4.51 31.14 -40.79
CA CYS A 868 -3.46 31.50 -39.85
C CYS A 868 -2.31 32.25 -40.53
N VAL A 869 -1.62 33.09 -39.75
CA VAL A 869 -0.37 33.76 -40.12
C VAL A 869 0.72 33.48 -39.09
N GLU A 870 1.96 33.53 -39.54
CA GLU A 870 3.18 33.21 -38.80
C GLU A 870 4.26 34.25 -39.16
N ASP A 871 5.10 34.65 -38.20
CA ASP A 871 6.21 35.59 -38.41
C ASP A 871 7.54 34.95 -37.99
N GLY A 872 8.32 34.47 -38.95
CA GLY A 872 9.59 33.79 -38.70
C GLY A 872 10.00 32.85 -39.85
N GLU A 873 11.22 32.33 -39.79
CA GLU A 873 11.73 31.38 -40.77
C GLU A 873 11.33 29.94 -40.42
N PRO A 874 10.91 29.10 -41.39
CA PRO A 874 10.57 27.71 -41.13
C PRO A 874 11.74 26.92 -40.54
N VAL A 875 11.51 26.20 -39.44
CA VAL A 875 12.49 25.28 -38.87
C VAL A 875 12.71 24.11 -39.84
N PRO A 876 13.95 23.84 -40.29
CA PRO A 876 14.23 22.72 -41.18
C PRO A 876 13.91 21.37 -40.53
N ALA A 877 13.43 20.41 -41.31
CA ALA A 877 13.28 19.04 -40.85
C ALA A 877 14.64 18.43 -40.50
N THR A 878 14.71 17.72 -39.38
CA THR A 878 15.92 17.01 -38.92
C THR A 878 15.77 15.49 -39.03
N ARG A 879 14.71 15.03 -39.69
CA ARG A 879 14.43 13.60 -39.81
C ARG A 879 15.55 12.86 -40.54
N ASN A 880 16.18 11.91 -39.85
CA ASN A 880 17.23 11.01 -40.35
C ASN A 880 18.43 11.74 -40.98
N THR A 881 18.73 12.97 -40.54
CA THR A 881 19.88 13.74 -41.04
C THR A 881 21.22 13.21 -40.51
N VAL A 882 21.21 12.56 -39.34
CA VAL A 882 22.36 11.89 -38.71
C VAL A 882 21.93 10.48 -38.30
N ASN A 883 22.77 9.47 -38.58
CA ASN A 883 22.54 8.11 -38.11
C ASN A 883 23.02 7.96 -36.67
N HIS A 884 22.09 7.73 -35.74
CA HIS A 884 22.38 7.59 -34.32
C HIS A 884 22.63 6.12 -33.90
N SER A 885 22.49 5.17 -34.82
CA SER A 885 22.66 3.75 -34.50
C SER A 885 24.08 3.44 -34.03
N GLY A 886 24.19 2.79 -32.86
CA GLY A 886 25.47 2.45 -32.25
C GLY A 886 26.18 3.61 -31.54
N LEU A 887 25.58 4.79 -31.44
CA LEU A 887 26.15 5.91 -30.66
C LEU A 887 26.13 5.65 -29.16
N LEU A 888 25.04 5.04 -28.66
CA LEU A 888 24.92 4.61 -27.28
C LEU A 888 25.19 3.12 -27.17
N SER A 889 25.87 2.71 -26.10
CA SER A 889 26.05 1.29 -25.78
C SER A 889 24.75 0.69 -25.22
N GLU A 890 24.65 -0.64 -25.25
CA GLU A 890 23.51 -1.35 -24.64
C GLU A 890 23.37 -1.06 -23.14
N ALA A 891 24.48 -0.85 -22.43
CA ALA A 891 24.47 -0.44 -21.02
C ALA A 891 23.90 0.98 -20.82
N GLU A 892 24.21 1.93 -21.71
CA GLU A 892 23.64 3.30 -21.65
C GLU A 892 22.14 3.30 -21.97
N LEU A 893 21.74 2.53 -22.99
CA LEU A 893 20.33 2.36 -23.33
C LEU A 893 19.54 1.66 -22.22
N ASN A 894 20.16 0.68 -21.54
CA ASN A 894 19.58 0.04 -20.36
C ASN A 894 19.41 1.04 -19.21
N LEU A 895 20.45 1.83 -18.88
CA LEU A 895 20.39 2.83 -17.82
C LEU A 895 19.27 3.87 -18.04
N ILE A 896 19.14 4.37 -19.27
CA ILE A 896 18.05 5.29 -19.63
C ILE A 896 16.70 4.59 -19.50
N SER A 897 16.60 3.32 -19.91
CA SER A 897 15.37 2.53 -19.80
C SER A 897 14.95 2.33 -18.34
N GLU A 898 15.90 2.00 -17.47
CA GLU A 898 15.70 1.85 -16.03
C GLU A 898 15.20 3.15 -15.40
N TRP A 899 15.91 4.25 -15.65
CA TRP A 899 15.54 5.57 -15.16
C TRP A 899 14.13 5.96 -15.59
N LEU A 900 13.79 5.77 -16.87
CA LEU A 900 12.44 6.05 -17.38
C LEU A 900 11.39 5.17 -16.71
N ASP A 901 11.58 3.86 -16.66
CA ASP A 901 10.58 2.94 -16.13
C ASP A 901 10.26 3.17 -14.64
N ILE A 902 11.24 3.53 -13.82
CA ILE A 902 11.05 3.77 -12.38
C ILE A 902 10.45 5.15 -12.06
N GLY A 903 10.30 6.02 -13.07
CA GLY A 903 9.60 7.29 -12.96
C GLY A 903 10.37 8.51 -13.43
N ALA A 904 11.59 8.38 -13.94
CA ALA A 904 12.40 9.50 -14.45
C ALA A 904 12.65 10.64 -13.44
N GLN A 905 12.79 10.29 -12.15
CA GLN A 905 13.04 11.26 -11.10
C GLN A 905 14.35 12.02 -11.34
N PHE A 906 14.43 13.27 -10.88
CA PHE A 906 15.65 14.05 -10.99
C PHE A 906 16.74 13.46 -10.06
N PHE A 907 16.38 13.15 -8.82
CA PHE A 907 17.12 12.30 -7.90
C PHE A 907 16.27 11.09 -7.54
N ASN A 908 16.82 9.87 -7.53
CA ASN A 908 16.21 8.73 -6.85
C ASN A 908 16.78 8.52 -5.44
N ASN A 909 17.92 9.14 -5.12
CA ASN A 909 18.39 9.30 -3.74
C ASN A 909 18.05 10.70 -3.22
N PRO A 910 16.95 10.88 -2.47
CA PRO A 910 16.58 12.17 -1.90
C PRO A 910 17.44 12.59 -0.71
N PHE A 911 18.36 11.74 -0.24
CA PHE A 911 19.29 12.01 0.87
C PHE A 911 20.68 12.45 0.38
N ASP A 912 20.81 12.74 -0.91
CA ASP A 912 22.06 13.27 -1.47
C ASP A 912 22.42 14.60 -0.79
N SER A 913 23.68 14.74 -0.36
CA SER A 913 24.12 15.92 0.38
C SER A 913 23.95 17.23 -0.39
N ARG A 914 23.93 17.19 -1.72
CA ARG A 914 23.72 18.39 -2.57
C ARG A 914 22.30 18.95 -2.49
N LEU A 915 21.36 18.18 -1.97
CA LEU A 915 19.98 18.62 -1.74
C LEU A 915 19.83 19.41 -0.42
N GLN A 916 20.91 19.56 0.35
CA GLN A 916 20.90 20.21 1.66
C GLN A 916 21.41 21.67 1.63
N ASP A 917 21.87 22.15 0.48
CA ASP A 917 22.49 23.47 0.29
C ASP A 917 21.50 24.57 -0.10
#